data_AF-A0A7L9GCX8-F1
#
_entry.id   AF-A0A7L9GCX8-F1
#
_cell.length_a   1.000
_cell.length_b   1.000
_cell.length_c   1.000
_cell.angle_alpha   90.00
_cell.angle_beta   90.00
_cell.angle_gamma   90.00
#
_symmetry.space_group_name_H-M   'P 1'
#
loop_
_entity.id
_entity.type
_entity.pdbx_description
1 polymer ?
#
loop_
_entity_poly.entity_id
_entity_poly.type
_entity_poly.pdbx_seq_one_letter_code
_entity_poly.pdbx_strand_id
1 'polypeptide(L)'
;MPEHRIHPAVKPQRCLLACAVALLTLPAAQAVEVQTGNEDWAVRLDNTVKYNYGVRTESADKRMLGTPNSNDGDYNFRKAGTNITNRVDLLTELDVVYQGNTGFRVSAASWYDKAYDNTGSNSNPFVNGNGDQSGISPSLNGLPGTGIPLGSPHLSNYAQRYYNGPSGEVLDAFVFMSRDVGEASQVSAKLGQHNLFWGETLLNPVHSLSYGQSGLDLAKLAASPGTEAKELFVPRNQLSTSFLVNSELTLGAQYFFDWDAARLPEAGTYYGGADVVGESAQSFLLGHTGTPGLIPVRGALTTLRRGHDLTPGKSGDWGIMARWSPQWLGGTLGFYYRKTSEILPQAWLDARGMTVASGPFGNPPGSRQGAVGNLYNSLQSTTYQFAYADDIDIYGLSLSKDVAGISVGSDLNIRHNMPLASIPAIVSAPGQGGLGGGFGLLPARLPGSGVVYDVPKDGDSLSATGDTLHFTVNGLMTMGDTPLFDSATLLGELFYSNLLKLDSHNEALYKGKGSYRGIDKATRDNWGIVVNFTPTWYQVLPGMDLSMPLSVNVGLDGVSPVQGGGAENTGNYAVGLSAAIYNQYFVDLKYVDSFGETKACKDGQTDGSTPNALDGEQDYTCYGGGYASFSGSGATTEDRGALYLTVKTTF
;
A
#
# COMPACT_ATOMS: atom_id res chain seq x y z
N MET A 1 -60.51 -10.73 16.86
CA MET A 1 -60.09 -9.51 17.59
C MET A 1 -59.37 -9.96 18.85
N PRO A 2 -58.25 -9.34 19.28
CA PRO A 2 -57.60 -8.11 18.79
C PRO A 2 -56.28 -8.40 18.03
N GLU A 3 -56.06 -7.79 16.85
CA GLU A 3 -55.29 -6.55 16.59
C GLU A 3 -53.84 -6.52 17.08
N HIS A 4 -52.91 -6.81 16.16
CA HIS A 4 -51.52 -6.35 16.22
C HIS A 4 -51.13 -5.65 14.92
N ARG A 5 -50.62 -4.42 15.08
CA ARG A 5 -50.25 -3.45 14.04
C ARG A 5 -49.09 -3.95 13.18
N ILE A 6 -49.21 -3.77 11.87
CA ILE A 6 -48.11 -3.87 10.90
C ILE A 6 -47.46 -2.49 10.82
N HIS A 7 -46.18 -2.38 11.17
CA HIS A 7 -45.33 -1.24 10.78
C HIS A 7 -44.77 -1.51 9.37
N PRO A 8 -44.90 -0.59 8.39
CA PRO A 8 -44.23 -0.75 7.12
C PRO A 8 -42.76 -0.31 7.25
N ALA A 9 -41.89 -1.16 6.73
CA ALA A 9 -40.47 -0.90 6.58
C ALA A 9 -40.16 -0.12 5.29
N VAL A 10 -39.00 0.56 5.32
CA VAL A 10 -38.16 0.99 4.19
C VAL A 10 -38.62 2.20 3.34
N LYS A 11 -38.00 3.36 3.58
CA LYS A 11 -37.60 4.34 2.54
C LYS A 11 -36.30 5.09 2.92
N PRO A 12 -35.10 4.55 2.59
CA PRO A 12 -33.86 5.35 2.58
C PRO A 12 -33.56 5.96 1.20
N GLN A 13 -34.15 5.45 0.11
CA GLN A 13 -33.82 5.86 -1.26
C GLN A 13 -34.25 7.29 -1.66
N ARG A 14 -35.21 7.90 -0.95
CA ARG A 14 -35.71 9.25 -1.29
C ARG A 14 -34.93 10.40 -0.62
N CYS A 15 -34.16 10.13 0.44
CA CYS A 15 -33.34 11.17 1.09
C CYS A 15 -31.99 11.40 0.38
N LEU A 16 -31.45 10.39 -0.32
CA LEU A 16 -30.15 10.49 -1.00
C LEU A 16 -30.19 11.41 -2.22
N LEU A 17 -31.25 11.31 -3.03
CA LEU A 17 -31.47 12.23 -4.16
C LEU A 17 -31.67 13.68 -3.68
N ALA A 18 -32.30 13.86 -2.51
CA ALA A 18 -32.52 15.18 -1.92
C ALA A 18 -31.23 15.82 -1.40
N CYS A 19 -30.27 15.03 -0.87
CA CYS A 19 -28.96 15.55 -0.46
C CYS A 19 -28.07 15.90 -1.67
N ALA A 20 -28.08 15.07 -2.72
CA ALA A 20 -27.37 15.37 -3.97
C ALA A 20 -27.94 16.60 -4.68
N VAL A 21 -29.27 16.76 -4.69
CA VAL A 21 -29.92 17.98 -5.22
C VAL A 21 -29.68 19.20 -4.32
N ALA A 22 -29.58 19.03 -2.99
CA ALA A 22 -29.26 20.14 -2.09
C ALA A 22 -27.84 20.69 -2.31
N LEU A 23 -26.86 19.82 -2.58
CA LEU A 23 -25.49 20.22 -2.96
C LEU A 23 -25.46 21.02 -4.28
N LEU A 24 -26.36 20.73 -5.22
CA LEU A 24 -26.52 21.49 -6.47
C LEU A 24 -27.23 22.85 -6.28
N THR A 25 -27.76 23.14 -5.09
CA THR A 25 -28.47 24.40 -4.78
C THR A 25 -27.68 25.35 -3.87
N LEU A 26 -26.46 24.98 -3.48
CA LEU A 26 -25.58 25.92 -2.79
C LEU A 26 -25.13 26.98 -3.81
N PRO A 27 -25.17 28.28 -3.45
CA PRO A 27 -24.62 29.32 -4.32
C PRO A 27 -23.18 28.97 -4.64
N ALA A 28 -22.78 29.15 -5.91
CA ALA A 28 -21.43 28.95 -6.38
C ALA A 28 -20.46 29.76 -5.50
N ALA A 29 -19.88 29.10 -4.52
CA ALA A 29 -18.67 29.61 -3.91
C ALA A 29 -17.63 29.56 -5.04
N GLN A 30 -16.92 30.66 -5.24
CA GLN A 30 -15.79 30.73 -6.16
C GLN A 30 -14.53 30.79 -5.32
N ALA A 31 -13.40 30.39 -5.92
CA ALA A 31 -12.08 30.53 -5.34
C ALA A 31 -11.90 31.94 -4.82
N VAL A 32 -11.63 32.04 -3.52
CA VAL A 32 -11.50 33.34 -2.87
C VAL A 32 -10.06 33.77 -3.06
N GLU A 33 -9.79 34.49 -4.14
CA GLU A 33 -8.64 35.37 -4.20
C GLU A 33 -8.88 36.49 -3.17
N VAL A 34 -8.11 36.46 -2.09
CA VAL A 34 -8.28 37.41 -1.00
C VAL A 34 -7.68 38.73 -1.46
N GLN A 35 -8.55 39.70 -1.75
CA GLN A 35 -8.14 41.06 -2.12
C GLN A 35 -7.37 41.71 -0.97
N THR A 36 -6.03 41.70 -1.07
CA THR A 36 -5.13 42.22 -0.03
C THR A 36 -5.03 43.75 -0.04
N GLY A 37 -5.42 44.39 -1.15
CA GLY A 37 -5.22 45.82 -1.39
C GLY A 37 -3.76 46.21 -1.64
N ASN A 38 -2.85 45.24 -1.79
CA ASN A 38 -1.43 45.45 -2.07
C ASN A 38 -0.97 44.49 -3.18
N GLU A 39 -0.46 45.05 -4.29
CA GLU A 39 0.02 44.31 -5.46
C GLU A 39 1.20 43.38 -5.15
N ASP A 40 1.93 43.62 -4.05
CA ASP A 40 3.02 42.75 -3.61
C ASP A 40 2.54 41.41 -3.05
N TRP A 41 1.25 41.27 -2.69
CA TRP A 41 0.73 40.09 -2.03
C TRP A 41 -0.35 39.41 -2.86
N ALA A 42 -0.10 38.17 -3.25
CA ALA A 42 -1.10 37.26 -3.79
C ALA A 42 -1.49 36.23 -2.72
N VAL A 43 -2.77 36.17 -2.37
CA VAL A 43 -3.31 35.24 -1.38
C VAL A 43 -4.48 34.47 -1.99
N ARG A 44 -4.36 33.15 -2.01
CA ARG A 44 -5.40 32.26 -2.54
C ARG A 44 -5.84 31.28 -1.45
N LEU A 45 -7.15 31.15 -1.29
CA LEU A 45 -7.79 30.14 -0.45
C LEU A 45 -8.76 29.32 -1.30
N ASP A 46 -8.45 28.06 -1.50
CA ASP A 46 -9.27 27.11 -2.27
C ASP A 46 -9.86 26.04 -1.35
N ASN A 47 -11.12 25.66 -1.60
CA ASN A 47 -11.74 24.50 -0.95
C ASN A 47 -12.29 23.53 -1.99
N THR A 48 -11.90 22.26 -1.89
CA THR A 48 -12.47 21.18 -2.69
C THR A 48 -13.32 20.29 -1.80
N VAL A 49 -14.60 20.17 -2.14
CA VAL A 49 -15.53 19.23 -1.49
C VAL A 49 -15.77 18.06 -2.42
N LYS A 50 -15.67 16.85 -1.87
CA LYS A 50 -15.90 15.60 -2.59
C LYS A 50 -16.82 14.69 -1.79
N TYR A 51 -17.79 14.09 -2.48
CA TYR A 51 -18.68 13.08 -1.94
C TYR A 51 -18.50 11.78 -2.73
N ASN A 52 -18.33 10.67 -2.02
CA ASN A 52 -18.12 9.33 -2.58
C ASN A 52 -19.12 8.33 -2.01
N TYR A 53 -19.96 7.77 -2.87
CA TYR A 53 -20.85 6.67 -2.55
C TYR A 53 -20.47 5.43 -3.34
N GLY A 54 -20.23 4.31 -2.67
CA GLY A 54 -19.77 3.09 -3.32
C GLY A 54 -20.49 1.85 -2.80
N VAL A 55 -20.68 0.89 -3.70
CA VAL A 55 -21.30 -0.40 -3.40
C VAL A 55 -20.46 -1.55 -3.95
N ARG A 56 -20.32 -2.62 -3.16
CA ARG A 56 -19.77 -3.90 -3.62
C ARG A 56 -20.70 -4.52 -4.66
N THR A 57 -20.18 -5.04 -5.76
CA THR A 57 -20.99 -5.59 -6.86
C THR A 57 -21.21 -7.10 -6.79
N GLU A 58 -20.38 -7.83 -6.05
CA GLU A 58 -20.47 -9.28 -5.89
C GLU A 58 -20.37 -9.72 -4.42
N SER A 59 -20.64 -10.99 -4.11
CA SER A 59 -20.52 -11.48 -2.73
C SER A 59 -19.17 -12.14 -2.52
N ALA A 60 -18.65 -12.08 -1.30
CA ALA A 60 -17.35 -12.65 -0.97
C ALA A 60 -17.21 -14.11 -1.37
N ASP A 61 -16.05 -14.44 -1.95
CA ASP A 61 -15.65 -15.78 -2.30
C ASP A 61 -15.52 -16.64 -1.03
N LYS A 62 -16.09 -17.85 -1.07
CA LYS A 62 -16.14 -18.73 0.10
C LYS A 62 -14.75 -19.20 0.54
N ARG A 63 -13.81 -19.33 -0.40
CA ARG A 63 -12.44 -19.74 -0.10
C ARG A 63 -11.66 -18.55 0.47
N MET A 64 -11.95 -17.31 0.06
CA MET A 64 -11.40 -16.11 0.71
C MET A 64 -11.85 -16.03 2.17
N LEU A 65 -13.15 -16.20 2.46
CA LEU A 65 -13.65 -16.32 3.84
C LEU A 65 -13.00 -17.46 4.64
N GLY A 66 -12.54 -18.51 3.95
CA GLY A 66 -11.82 -19.65 4.53
C GLY A 66 -10.31 -19.46 4.66
N THR A 67 -9.76 -18.30 4.27
CA THR A 67 -8.32 -18.03 4.26
C THR A 67 -7.94 -17.09 5.42
N PRO A 68 -7.33 -17.59 6.50
CA PRO A 68 -6.89 -16.74 7.61
C PRO A 68 -5.93 -15.65 7.15
N ASN A 69 -5.99 -14.49 7.81
CA ASN A 69 -5.17 -13.31 7.51
C ASN A 69 -5.45 -12.58 6.18
N SER A 70 -6.54 -12.89 5.48
CA SER A 70 -6.96 -12.18 4.26
C SER A 70 -8.48 -11.94 4.19
N ASN A 71 -9.21 -12.17 5.28
CA ASN A 71 -10.65 -12.36 5.22
C ASN A 71 -11.47 -11.33 6.00
N ASP A 72 -10.86 -10.49 6.84
CA ASP A 72 -11.64 -9.57 7.68
C ASP A 72 -12.46 -8.60 6.82
N GLY A 73 -11.87 -8.05 5.75
CA GLY A 73 -12.55 -7.16 4.82
C GLY A 73 -13.78 -7.82 4.16
N ASP A 74 -13.64 -9.07 3.74
CA ASP A 74 -14.74 -9.84 3.16
C ASP A 74 -15.78 -10.29 4.19
N TYR A 75 -15.41 -10.51 5.44
CA TYR A 75 -16.38 -10.74 6.50
C TYR A 75 -17.18 -9.49 6.86
N ASN A 76 -16.54 -8.32 6.82
CA ASN A 76 -17.13 -7.03 7.13
C ASN A 76 -18.06 -6.53 6.01
N PHE A 77 -17.72 -6.78 4.74
CA PHE A 77 -18.45 -6.29 3.57
C PHE A 77 -19.01 -7.42 2.67
N ARG A 78 -19.33 -8.57 3.28
CA ARG A 78 -19.56 -9.88 2.63
C ARG A 78 -20.53 -9.95 1.45
N LYS A 79 -21.53 -9.07 1.38
CA LYS A 79 -22.65 -9.24 0.43
C LYS A 79 -22.59 -8.21 -0.69
N ALA A 80 -22.97 -8.64 -1.89
CA ALA A 80 -23.27 -7.72 -2.99
C ALA A 80 -24.31 -6.68 -2.55
N GLY A 81 -24.11 -5.43 -2.97
CA GLY A 81 -24.93 -4.29 -2.60
C GLY A 81 -24.62 -3.69 -1.22
N THR A 82 -23.67 -4.25 -0.46
CA THR A 82 -23.16 -3.60 0.76
C THR A 82 -22.53 -2.27 0.40
N ASN A 83 -22.82 -1.22 1.18
CA ASN A 83 -22.17 0.07 1.05
C ASN A 83 -20.73 -0.02 1.59
N ILE A 84 -19.76 0.38 0.77
CA ILE A 84 -18.32 0.26 1.05
C ILE A 84 -17.63 1.62 1.22
N THR A 85 -18.33 2.69 0.82
CA THR A 85 -17.98 4.09 1.11
C THR A 85 -19.26 4.92 1.06
N ASN A 86 -19.37 5.84 2.01
CA ASN A 86 -20.36 6.91 2.07
C ASN A 86 -19.67 8.12 2.72
N ARG A 87 -18.74 8.68 1.94
CA ARG A 87 -17.67 9.53 2.41
C ARG A 87 -17.82 10.95 1.93
N VAL A 88 -17.55 11.90 2.82
CA VAL A 88 -17.35 13.31 2.49
C VAL A 88 -15.90 13.65 2.79
N ASP A 89 -15.23 14.28 1.83
CA ASP A 89 -13.89 14.85 1.97
C ASP A 89 -13.96 16.37 1.77
N LEU A 90 -13.15 17.10 2.54
CA LEU A 90 -12.87 18.52 2.38
C LEU A 90 -11.35 18.71 2.35
N LEU A 91 -10.86 19.26 1.25
CA LEU A 91 -9.49 19.72 1.09
C LEU A 91 -9.49 21.25 1.10
N THR A 92 -8.67 21.85 1.97
CA THR A 92 -8.49 23.30 2.07
C THR A 92 -7.04 23.64 1.78
N GLU A 93 -6.82 24.68 0.98
CA GLU A 93 -5.49 25.10 0.53
C GLU A 93 -5.32 26.60 0.66
N LEU A 94 -4.25 27.02 1.32
CA LEU A 94 -3.84 28.41 1.47
C LEU A 94 -2.47 28.59 0.83
N ASP A 95 -2.41 29.45 -0.18
CA ASP A 95 -1.17 29.92 -0.79
C ASP A 95 -1.01 31.41 -0.53
N VAL A 96 0.16 31.80 0.00
CA VAL A 96 0.53 33.20 0.24
C VAL A 96 1.85 33.48 -0.44
N VAL A 97 1.85 34.40 -1.40
CA VAL A 97 3.03 34.79 -2.18
C VAL A 97 3.29 36.28 -2.03
N TYR A 98 4.51 36.61 -1.63
CA TYR A 98 5.06 37.96 -1.55
C TYR A 98 6.02 38.22 -2.72
N GLN A 99 5.81 39.32 -3.43
CA GLN A 99 6.60 39.79 -4.57
C GLN A 99 6.87 38.71 -5.63
N GLY A 100 5.92 37.79 -5.80
CA GLY A 100 5.99 36.70 -6.77
C GLY A 100 7.07 35.64 -6.54
N ASN A 101 7.86 35.71 -5.47
CA ASN A 101 9.07 34.90 -5.34
C ASN A 101 9.35 34.34 -3.92
N THR A 102 8.58 34.73 -2.91
CA THR A 102 8.76 34.26 -1.53
C THR A 102 7.40 34.02 -0.94
N GLY A 103 7.20 32.94 -0.20
CA GLY A 103 5.88 32.66 0.32
C GLY A 103 5.80 31.41 1.17
N PHE A 104 4.57 31.03 1.49
CA PHE A 104 4.27 29.77 2.14
C PHE A 104 3.00 29.15 1.58
N ARG A 105 2.90 27.84 1.74
CA ARG A 105 1.70 27.06 1.43
C ARG A 105 1.34 26.19 2.63
N VAL A 106 0.04 26.12 2.91
CA VAL A 106 -0.54 25.15 3.84
C VAL A 106 -1.72 24.48 3.17
N SER A 107 -1.79 23.15 3.21
CA SER A 107 -2.97 22.39 2.78
C SER A 107 -3.36 21.35 3.81
N ALA A 108 -4.67 21.13 3.97
CA ALA A 108 -5.21 20.17 4.92
C ALA A 108 -6.37 19.40 4.29
N ALA A 109 -6.40 18.09 4.50
CA ALA A 109 -7.50 17.21 4.12
C ALA A 109 -8.25 16.77 5.37
N SER A 110 -9.58 16.72 5.30
CA SER A 110 -10.45 16.24 6.37
C SER A 110 -11.59 15.43 5.79
N TRP A 111 -12.10 14.46 6.54
CA TRP A 111 -13.08 13.52 6.01
C TRP A 111 -13.89 12.80 7.09
N TYR A 112 -15.00 12.23 6.66
CA TYR A 112 -15.82 11.28 7.42
C TYR A 112 -16.46 10.27 6.45
N ASP A 113 -16.39 8.99 6.77
CA ASP A 113 -17.03 7.91 6.02
C ASP A 113 -17.97 7.08 6.89
N LYS A 114 -19.25 7.23 6.62
CA LYS A 114 -20.31 6.54 7.33
C LYS A 114 -20.32 5.02 7.06
N ALA A 115 -19.75 4.56 5.96
CA ALA A 115 -19.70 3.13 5.64
C ALA A 115 -18.91 2.32 6.67
N TYR A 116 -18.04 2.99 7.43
CA TYR A 116 -17.16 2.38 8.42
C TYR A 116 -17.69 2.48 9.88
N ASP A 117 -18.88 3.07 10.09
CA ASP A 117 -19.50 3.19 11.42
C ASP A 117 -19.72 1.79 12.04
N ASN A 118 -19.01 1.49 13.14
CA ASN A 118 -19.09 0.20 13.85
C ASN A 118 -18.82 -1.03 12.98
N THR A 119 -18.04 -0.89 11.90
CA THR A 119 -17.70 -2.02 11.02
C THR A 119 -17.02 -3.15 11.78
N GLY A 120 -17.46 -4.38 11.51
CA GLY A 120 -16.99 -5.60 12.15
C GLY A 120 -17.92 -6.78 11.93
N SER A 121 -17.42 -8.00 12.14
CA SER A 121 -18.19 -9.23 11.90
C SER A 121 -17.92 -10.31 12.94
N ASN A 122 -18.89 -10.54 13.84
CA ASN A 122 -18.88 -11.65 14.80
C ASN A 122 -18.97 -13.04 14.15
N SER A 123 -19.17 -13.10 12.82
CA SER A 123 -19.25 -14.36 12.09
C SER A 123 -17.91 -14.85 11.55
N ASN A 124 -16.85 -14.04 11.67
CA ASN A 124 -15.52 -14.45 11.29
C ASN A 124 -14.95 -15.42 12.35
N PRO A 125 -14.59 -16.68 11.99
CA PRO A 125 -13.91 -17.59 12.91
C PRO A 125 -12.40 -17.36 12.98
N PHE A 126 -11.87 -16.43 12.19
CA PHE A 126 -10.45 -16.10 12.04
C PHE A 126 -10.15 -14.63 12.37
N VAL A 127 -10.84 -14.07 13.37
CA VAL A 127 -10.67 -12.65 13.71
C VAL A 127 -9.21 -12.34 14.02
N ASN A 128 -8.71 -11.28 13.41
CA ASN A 128 -7.39 -10.73 13.69
C ASN A 128 -7.46 -9.88 14.97
N GLY A 129 -6.82 -10.34 16.05
CA GLY A 129 -7.15 -9.90 17.40
C GLY A 129 -6.09 -9.17 18.21
N ASN A 130 -6.51 -8.17 19.00
CA ASN A 130 -5.71 -7.38 19.94
C ASN A 130 -5.64 -7.98 21.37
N GLY A 131 -5.09 -9.18 21.51
CA GLY A 131 -4.73 -9.72 22.83
C GLY A 131 -3.34 -9.24 23.29
N ASP A 132 -3.13 -9.06 24.59
CA ASP A 132 -1.82 -8.67 25.17
C ASP A 132 -0.73 -9.75 25.00
N GLN A 133 -1.10 -10.96 24.55
CA GLN A 133 -0.23 -12.13 24.49
C GLN A 133 -0.52 -12.98 23.25
N SER A 134 0.52 -13.61 22.73
CA SER A 134 0.44 -14.66 21.72
C SER A 134 -0.06 -15.97 22.34
N GLY A 135 -0.67 -16.86 21.55
CA GLY A 135 -1.29 -18.07 22.08
C GLY A 135 -1.80 -19.04 21.02
N ILE A 136 -2.56 -20.06 21.46
CA ILE A 136 -3.13 -21.11 20.62
C ILE A 136 -4.63 -21.25 20.89
N SER A 137 -5.43 -21.35 19.83
CA SER A 137 -6.87 -21.57 19.88
C SER A 137 -7.29 -22.85 19.14
N PRO A 138 -8.18 -23.70 19.71
CA PRO A 138 -8.76 -23.64 21.06
C PRO A 138 -7.85 -24.23 22.16
N SER A 139 -8.23 -24.04 23.44
CA SER A 139 -7.49 -24.54 24.61
C SER A 139 -7.27 -26.06 24.58
N LEU A 140 -6.04 -26.50 24.90
CA LEU A 140 -5.67 -27.93 24.89
C LEU A 140 -5.84 -28.59 26.28
N ASN A 141 -6.65 -29.66 26.38
CA ASN A 141 -6.62 -30.68 27.44
C ASN A 141 -6.28 -30.21 28.88
N GLY A 142 -6.94 -29.16 29.39
CA GLY A 142 -6.74 -28.71 30.77
C GLY A 142 -5.40 -28.04 31.07
N LEU A 143 -4.54 -27.81 30.06
CA LEU A 143 -3.59 -26.69 30.13
C LEU A 143 -4.45 -25.42 30.19
N PRO A 144 -4.10 -24.42 31.01
CA PRO A 144 -4.85 -23.17 31.03
C PRO A 144 -4.78 -22.59 29.61
N GLY A 145 -5.83 -22.82 28.84
CA GLY A 145 -6.05 -22.05 27.64
C GLY A 145 -6.12 -20.62 28.10
N THR A 146 -5.37 -19.74 27.47
CA THR A 146 -5.49 -18.31 27.78
C THR A 146 -6.90 -17.78 27.50
N GLY A 147 -7.76 -18.58 26.84
CA GLY A 147 -9.12 -18.18 26.53
C GLY A 147 -9.13 -16.85 25.80
N ILE A 148 -8.04 -16.53 25.07
CA ILE A 148 -7.92 -15.27 24.35
C ILE A 148 -9.00 -15.35 23.27
N PRO A 149 -10.13 -14.61 23.39
CA PRO A 149 -10.99 -14.44 22.25
C PRO A 149 -10.11 -13.90 21.13
N LEU A 150 -10.41 -14.22 19.87
CA LEU A 150 -9.62 -13.87 18.67
C LEU A 150 -9.57 -12.34 18.42
N GLY A 151 -9.35 -11.56 19.46
CA GLY A 151 -9.52 -10.12 19.63
C GLY A 151 -10.85 -9.57 19.13
N SER A 152 -10.76 -8.34 18.62
CA SER A 152 -11.92 -7.53 18.30
C SER A 152 -12.43 -7.90 16.91
N PRO A 153 -13.71 -8.29 16.76
CA PRO A 153 -14.32 -8.47 15.44
C PRO A 153 -14.53 -7.14 14.71
N HIS A 154 -14.25 -6.02 15.38
CA HIS A 154 -14.34 -4.66 14.85
C HIS A 154 -12.97 -4.10 14.50
N LEU A 155 -12.97 -3.13 13.60
CA LEU A 155 -11.80 -2.37 13.18
C LEU A 155 -10.98 -1.84 14.36
N SER A 156 -9.66 -1.78 14.18
CA SER A 156 -8.74 -1.18 15.14
C SER A 156 -9.03 0.31 15.34
N ASN A 157 -8.52 0.90 16.43
CA ASN A 157 -8.62 2.34 16.67
C ASN A 157 -7.99 3.17 15.53
N TYR A 158 -6.92 2.67 14.92
CA TYR A 158 -6.29 3.31 13.77
C TYR A 158 -7.24 3.32 12.56
N ALA A 159 -7.78 2.15 12.20
CA ALA A 159 -8.72 2.04 11.08
C ALA A 159 -10.00 2.83 11.34
N GLN A 160 -10.55 2.81 12.57
CA GLN A 160 -11.68 3.67 12.95
C GLN A 160 -11.36 5.15 12.77
N ARG A 161 -10.20 5.62 13.23
CA ARG A 161 -9.82 7.02 13.05
C ARG A 161 -9.71 7.40 11.57
N TYR A 162 -8.98 6.63 10.75
CA TYR A 162 -8.62 7.05 9.39
C TYR A 162 -9.61 6.61 8.30
N TYR A 163 -10.41 5.57 8.52
CA TYR A 163 -11.47 5.17 7.58
C TYR A 163 -12.82 5.74 7.99
N ASN A 164 -13.25 5.59 9.25
CA ASN A 164 -14.54 6.11 9.70
C ASN A 164 -14.52 7.64 9.92
N GLY A 165 -13.60 8.15 10.73
CA GLY A 165 -13.53 9.57 11.06
C GLY A 165 -14.65 10.05 12.01
N PRO A 166 -14.86 11.36 12.18
CA PRO A 166 -14.20 12.44 11.46
C PRO A 166 -12.70 12.49 11.76
N SER A 167 -11.89 12.68 10.72
CA SER A 167 -10.43 12.78 10.82
C SER A 167 -9.89 13.78 9.80
N GLY A 168 -8.61 14.08 9.90
CA GLY A 168 -7.92 14.95 8.97
C GLY A 168 -6.42 14.98 9.20
N GLU A 169 -5.71 15.55 8.23
CA GLU A 169 -4.26 15.64 8.18
C GLU A 169 -3.81 16.89 7.45
N VAL A 170 -2.62 17.39 7.81
CA VAL A 170 -1.92 18.42 7.04
C VAL A 170 -1.15 17.72 5.93
N LEU A 171 -1.32 18.18 4.70
CA LEU A 171 -0.58 17.70 3.55
C LEU A 171 0.65 18.59 3.34
N ASP A 172 0.51 19.75 2.72
CA ASP A 172 1.64 20.67 2.57
C ASP A 172 1.70 21.66 3.74
N ALA A 173 2.92 21.94 4.20
CA ALA A 173 3.22 23.02 5.14
C ALA A 173 4.67 23.44 4.96
N PHE A 174 4.93 24.36 4.02
CA PHE A 174 6.29 24.76 3.67
C PHE A 174 6.39 26.24 3.33
N VAL A 175 7.59 26.78 3.50
CA VAL A 175 7.99 28.08 2.97
C VAL A 175 8.85 27.89 1.72
N PHE A 176 8.82 28.87 0.83
CA PHE A 176 9.64 28.86 -0.37
C PHE A 176 10.24 30.23 -0.67
N MET A 177 11.38 30.22 -1.37
CA MET A 177 12.02 31.41 -1.90
C MET A 177 12.66 31.10 -3.25
N SER A 178 12.55 32.03 -4.20
CA SER A 178 13.27 32.05 -5.47
C SER A 178 13.99 33.40 -5.64
N ARG A 179 15.23 33.36 -6.12
CA ARG A 179 16.07 34.55 -6.34
C ARG A 179 16.88 34.39 -7.61
N ASP A 180 16.87 35.42 -8.45
CA ASP A 180 17.73 35.48 -9.62
C ASP A 180 19.18 35.74 -9.20
N VAL A 181 20.12 35.08 -9.89
CA VAL A 181 21.56 35.21 -9.68
C VAL A 181 22.18 35.57 -11.04
N GLY A 182 22.41 36.86 -11.26
CA GLY A 182 22.78 37.36 -12.58
C GLY A 182 21.59 37.38 -13.54
N GLU A 183 21.85 37.28 -14.84
CA GLU A 183 20.82 37.47 -15.88
C GLU A 183 20.14 36.16 -16.33
N ALA A 184 20.80 35.00 -16.16
CA ALA A 184 20.37 33.73 -16.74
C ALA A 184 20.22 32.59 -15.72
N SER A 185 20.47 32.86 -14.44
CA SER A 185 20.47 31.85 -13.40
C SER A 185 19.47 32.19 -12.30
N GLN A 186 18.88 31.18 -11.68
CA GLN A 186 17.93 31.34 -10.58
C GLN A 186 18.13 30.25 -9.54
N VAL A 187 18.16 30.62 -8.27
CA VAL A 187 18.17 29.70 -7.13
C VAL A 187 16.79 29.67 -6.52
N SER A 188 16.26 28.47 -6.27
CA SER A 188 15.01 28.26 -5.54
C SER A 188 15.22 27.27 -4.40
N ALA A 189 14.54 27.48 -3.29
CA ALA A 189 14.55 26.59 -2.14
C ALA A 189 13.17 26.47 -1.50
N LYS A 190 12.85 25.29 -0.97
CA LYS A 190 11.67 25.03 -0.16
C LYS A 190 12.06 24.33 1.14
N LEU A 191 11.48 24.75 2.24
CA LEU A 191 11.70 24.16 3.56
C LEU A 191 10.37 23.88 4.25
N GLY A 192 10.17 22.64 4.69
CA GLY A 192 8.97 22.19 5.40
C GLY A 192 8.39 20.92 4.77
N GLN A 193 7.15 20.61 5.10
CA GLN A 193 6.44 19.44 4.63
C GLN A 193 5.92 19.67 3.21
N HIS A 194 6.44 18.94 2.23
CA HIS A 194 5.99 19.02 0.84
C HIS A 194 6.35 17.76 0.05
N ASN A 195 5.79 17.62 -1.15
CA ASN A 195 6.18 16.58 -2.11
C ASN A 195 7.02 17.17 -3.26
N LEU A 196 8.05 16.43 -3.67
CA LEU A 196 8.88 16.71 -4.84
C LEU A 196 9.35 15.37 -5.42
N PHE A 197 9.08 15.15 -6.70
CA PHE A 197 9.41 13.91 -7.40
C PHE A 197 10.38 14.15 -8.55
N TRP A 198 11.31 13.23 -8.71
CA TRP A 198 12.28 13.19 -9.79
C TRP A 198 12.01 11.99 -10.72
N GLY A 199 12.36 12.15 -11.99
CA GLY A 199 12.07 11.18 -13.04
C GLY A 199 10.84 11.55 -13.87
N GLU A 200 10.54 10.68 -14.84
CA GLU A 200 9.51 10.85 -15.84
C GLU A 200 8.43 9.75 -15.77
N THR A 201 8.56 8.77 -14.86
CA THR A 201 7.55 7.74 -14.59
C THR A 201 6.25 8.35 -14.06
N LEU A 202 5.10 7.90 -14.56
CA LEU A 202 3.79 8.46 -14.23
C LEU A 202 2.84 7.48 -13.53
N LEU A 203 2.90 6.18 -13.83
CA LEU A 203 1.86 5.22 -13.43
C LEU A 203 2.35 4.14 -12.45
N ASN A 204 3.64 3.77 -12.49
CA ASN A 204 4.23 2.77 -11.61
C ASN A 204 5.35 3.35 -10.72
N PRO A 205 5.00 3.89 -9.54
CA PRO A 205 5.97 4.50 -8.64
C PRO A 205 6.92 3.49 -7.96
N VAL A 206 6.65 2.18 -8.03
CA VAL A 206 7.55 1.16 -7.46
C VAL A 206 8.83 1.06 -8.31
N HIS A 207 8.72 1.22 -9.62
CA HIS A 207 9.85 1.14 -10.56
C HIS A 207 10.44 2.50 -10.94
N SER A 208 9.85 3.60 -10.46
CA SER A 208 10.27 4.96 -10.80
C SER A 208 11.61 5.35 -10.18
N LEU A 209 12.19 6.45 -10.69
CA LEU A 209 13.30 7.15 -10.04
C LEU A 209 12.91 7.81 -8.72
N SER A 210 11.63 8.08 -8.53
CA SER A 210 11.08 8.76 -7.36
C SER A 210 10.83 7.84 -6.15
N TYR A 211 11.14 6.55 -6.27
CA TYR A 211 10.98 5.58 -5.18
C TYR A 211 11.56 6.07 -3.86
N GLY A 212 10.76 6.06 -2.80
CA GLY A 212 11.15 6.54 -1.47
C GLY A 212 11.17 8.07 -1.28
N GLN A 213 10.87 8.91 -2.28
CA GLN A 213 10.76 10.38 -2.07
C GLN A 213 9.53 10.78 -1.24
N SER A 214 8.53 9.89 -1.14
CA SER A 214 7.30 10.07 -0.37
C SER A 214 6.71 8.69 -0.07
N GLY A 215 6.02 8.55 1.06
CA GLY A 215 5.14 7.41 1.28
C GLY A 215 3.93 7.52 0.34
N LEU A 216 3.45 6.40 -0.20
CA LEU A 216 2.27 6.40 -1.07
C LEU A 216 1.03 6.05 -0.26
N ASP A 217 -0.06 6.82 -0.42
CA ASP A 217 -1.36 6.50 0.17
C ASP A 217 -2.15 5.57 -0.76
N LEU A 218 -1.73 4.30 -0.80
CA LEU A 218 -2.35 3.25 -1.61
C LEU A 218 -3.75 2.90 -1.10
N ALA A 219 -3.99 3.07 0.21
CA ALA A 219 -5.32 2.97 0.81
C ALA A 219 -6.30 3.96 0.19
N LYS A 220 -5.95 5.26 0.16
CA LYS A 220 -6.79 6.31 -0.43
C LYS A 220 -6.92 6.13 -1.95
N LEU A 221 -5.85 5.75 -2.65
CA LEU A 221 -5.88 5.45 -4.08
C LEU A 221 -6.92 4.37 -4.43
N ALA A 222 -7.00 3.30 -3.63
CA ALA A 222 -7.96 2.23 -3.84
C ALA A 222 -9.40 2.64 -3.45
N ALA A 223 -9.57 3.31 -2.30
CA ALA A 223 -10.87 3.51 -1.67
C ALA A 223 -11.65 4.76 -2.12
N SER A 224 -10.98 5.76 -2.71
CA SER A 224 -11.56 7.08 -2.97
C SER A 224 -11.29 7.55 -4.41
N PRO A 225 -12.11 7.13 -5.39
CA PRO A 225 -12.06 7.67 -6.74
C PRO A 225 -12.23 9.20 -6.75
N GLY A 226 -11.63 9.87 -7.74
CA GLY A 226 -11.67 11.32 -7.90
C GLY A 226 -10.81 12.11 -6.90
N THR A 227 -10.00 11.42 -6.09
CA THR A 227 -8.99 12.02 -5.21
C THR A 227 -7.92 12.76 -6.02
N GLU A 228 -7.52 13.94 -5.54
CA GLU A 228 -6.47 14.72 -6.19
C GLU A 228 -5.12 14.02 -6.03
N ALA A 229 -4.27 14.03 -7.07
CA ALA A 229 -2.98 13.34 -7.03
C ALA A 229 -2.14 13.72 -5.80
N LYS A 230 -2.16 15.00 -5.40
CA LYS A 230 -1.45 15.51 -4.21
C LYS A 230 -1.89 14.89 -2.88
N GLU A 231 -3.12 14.39 -2.78
CA GLU A 231 -3.61 13.70 -1.59
C GLU A 231 -3.12 12.25 -1.50
N LEU A 232 -2.54 11.70 -2.56
CA LEU A 232 -2.05 10.32 -2.64
C LEU A 232 -0.58 10.17 -2.21
N PHE A 233 0.09 11.29 -1.97
CA PHE A 233 1.50 11.33 -1.60
C PHE A 233 1.64 11.85 -0.19
N VAL A 234 2.13 11.01 0.72
CA VAL A 234 2.39 11.36 2.12
C VAL A 234 3.61 12.30 2.16
N PRO A 235 3.40 13.59 2.43
CA PRO A 235 4.44 14.60 2.30
C PRO A 235 5.37 14.55 3.52
N ARG A 236 6.67 14.71 3.25
CA ARG A 236 7.74 14.61 4.26
C ARG A 236 8.32 15.99 4.55
N ASN A 237 8.71 16.22 5.80
CA ASN A 237 9.52 17.39 6.16
C ASN A 237 10.88 17.31 5.46
N GLN A 238 11.22 18.32 4.66
CA GLN A 238 12.44 18.29 3.85
C GLN A 238 12.94 19.70 3.48
N LEU A 239 14.19 19.75 3.03
CA LEU A 239 14.78 20.87 2.31
C LEU A 239 14.98 20.43 0.86
N SER A 240 14.39 21.16 -0.09
CA SER A 240 14.66 20.98 -1.51
C SER A 240 15.21 22.27 -2.11
N THR A 241 16.19 22.12 -3.01
CA THR A 241 16.84 23.24 -3.69
C THR A 241 17.00 22.95 -5.16
N SER A 242 16.87 23.98 -5.99
CA SER A 242 17.20 23.94 -7.40
C SER A 242 17.98 25.18 -7.80
N PHE A 243 18.95 24.99 -8.68
CA PHE A 243 19.74 26.03 -9.29
C PHE A 243 19.67 25.87 -10.80
N LEU A 244 18.89 26.75 -11.43
CA LEU A 244 18.92 26.94 -12.87
C LEU A 244 20.25 27.62 -13.19
N VAL A 245 21.20 26.88 -13.76
CA VAL A 245 22.54 27.37 -14.08
C VAL A 245 22.47 28.29 -15.30
N ASN A 246 21.73 27.86 -16.31
CA ASN A 246 21.46 28.57 -17.55
C ASN A 246 20.17 28.01 -18.18
N SER A 247 19.85 28.42 -19.42
CA SER A 247 18.64 27.98 -20.13
C SER A 247 18.50 26.48 -20.37
N GLU A 248 19.58 25.69 -20.25
CA GLU A 248 19.58 24.26 -20.52
C GLU A 248 19.87 23.39 -19.29
N LEU A 249 20.62 23.89 -18.31
CA LEU A 249 21.13 23.08 -17.20
C LEU A 249 20.52 23.52 -15.86
N THR A 250 19.90 22.57 -15.17
CA THR A 250 19.42 22.71 -13.79
C THR A 250 20.10 21.69 -12.89
N LEU A 251 20.60 22.15 -11.74
CA LEU A 251 21.09 21.30 -10.66
C LEU A 251 20.09 21.31 -9.52
N GLY A 252 19.97 20.22 -8.78
CA GLY A 252 19.07 20.15 -7.63
C GLY A 252 19.62 19.26 -6.52
N ALA A 253 19.20 19.55 -5.30
CA ALA A 253 19.52 18.75 -4.12
C ALA A 253 18.31 18.68 -3.19
N GLN A 254 18.16 17.54 -2.51
CA GLN A 254 17.07 17.26 -1.59
C GLN A 254 17.62 16.56 -0.35
N TYR A 255 17.13 16.95 0.83
CA TYR A 255 17.46 16.32 2.10
C TYR A 255 16.19 16.19 2.95
N PHE A 256 15.93 15.00 3.48
CA PHE A 256 14.72 14.71 4.25
C PHE A 256 15.02 14.72 5.76
N PHE A 257 14.09 15.31 6.52
CA PHE A 257 14.13 15.41 7.99
C PHE A 257 13.15 14.47 8.69
N ASP A 258 12.38 13.71 7.92
CA ASP A 258 11.41 12.75 8.42
C ASP A 258 11.29 11.56 7.46
N TRP A 259 10.75 10.44 7.92
CA TRP A 259 10.46 9.25 7.12
C TRP A 259 9.06 8.74 7.42
N ASP A 260 8.35 8.31 6.38
CA ASP A 260 7.00 7.77 6.46
C ASP A 260 6.88 6.55 5.54
N ALA A 261 6.29 5.47 6.05
CA ALA A 261 5.95 4.30 5.27
C ALA A 261 4.81 4.58 4.26
N ALA A 262 4.67 3.72 3.25
CA ALA A 262 3.48 3.71 2.43
C ALA A 262 2.26 3.30 3.28
N ARG A 263 1.12 3.97 3.07
CA ARG A 263 -0.16 3.61 3.70
C ARG A 263 -0.86 2.58 2.83
N LEU A 264 -0.92 1.37 3.34
CA LEU A 264 -1.53 0.22 2.67
C LEU A 264 -3.01 0.10 3.09
N PRO A 265 -3.88 -0.49 2.26
CA PRO A 265 -5.24 -0.80 2.68
C PRO A 265 -5.24 -1.62 3.98
N GLU A 266 -5.84 -1.05 5.02
CA GLU A 266 -5.75 -1.56 6.38
C GLU A 266 -6.57 -2.84 6.60
N ALA A 267 -6.13 -3.71 7.50
CA ALA A 267 -6.85 -4.92 7.92
C ALA A 267 -8.31 -4.61 8.29
N GLY A 268 -9.22 -5.47 7.80
CA GLY A 268 -10.67 -5.34 7.99
C GLY A 268 -11.38 -4.30 7.12
N THR A 269 -10.65 -3.46 6.38
CA THR A 269 -11.25 -2.49 5.45
C THR A 269 -11.61 -3.14 4.12
N TYR A 270 -12.46 -2.49 3.31
CA TYR A 270 -12.96 -3.10 2.06
C TYR A 270 -11.84 -3.49 1.10
N TYR A 271 -10.77 -2.71 1.00
CA TYR A 271 -9.63 -3.02 0.13
C TYR A 271 -8.44 -3.68 0.85
N GLY A 272 -8.56 -3.96 2.16
CA GLY A 272 -7.54 -4.69 2.92
C GLY A 272 -7.45 -6.16 2.47
N GLY A 273 -6.48 -6.47 1.61
CA GLY A 273 -6.26 -7.83 1.07
C GLY A 273 -5.46 -8.76 2.02
N ALA A 274 -4.84 -8.18 3.06
CA ALA A 274 -4.11 -8.92 4.08
C ALA A 274 -4.38 -8.29 5.46
N ASP A 275 -4.81 -9.10 6.42
CA ASP A 275 -5.14 -8.66 7.77
C ASP A 275 -3.90 -8.48 8.66
N VAL A 276 -2.74 -8.94 8.17
CA VAL A 276 -1.45 -8.87 8.88
C VAL A 276 -0.63 -7.64 8.53
N VAL A 277 -1.05 -6.86 7.54
CA VAL A 277 -0.32 -5.70 7.01
C VAL A 277 -1.02 -4.40 7.38
N GLY A 278 -0.21 -3.35 7.59
CA GLY A 278 -0.69 -2.02 7.95
C GLY A 278 -0.69 -1.77 9.45
N GLU A 279 -1.11 -0.56 9.82
CA GLU A 279 -1.16 -0.06 11.19
C GLU A 279 -2.38 -0.62 11.96
N SER A 280 -3.37 -1.14 11.26
CA SER A 280 -4.55 -1.75 11.88
C SER A 280 -4.37 -3.23 12.22
N ALA A 281 -3.33 -3.88 11.70
CA ALA A 281 -3.05 -5.30 11.92
C ALA A 281 -2.72 -5.58 13.40
N GLN A 282 -3.43 -6.53 14.02
CA GLN A 282 -3.37 -6.74 15.47
C GLN A 282 -2.67 -8.04 15.87
N SER A 283 -2.76 -9.04 15.01
CA SER A 283 -2.24 -10.39 15.19
C SER A 283 -1.87 -11.03 13.85
N PHE A 284 -1.05 -12.07 13.90
CA PHE A 284 -0.79 -12.97 12.79
C PHE A 284 -1.23 -14.37 13.18
N LEU A 285 -2.20 -14.92 12.44
CA LEU A 285 -2.69 -16.28 12.62
C LEU A 285 -1.82 -17.27 11.84
N LEU A 286 -0.96 -17.97 12.54
CA LEU A 286 -0.19 -19.10 12.04
C LEU A 286 -1.00 -20.37 12.24
N GLY A 287 -1.35 -21.08 11.18
CA GLY A 287 -2.17 -22.28 11.27
C GLY A 287 -1.75 -23.36 10.29
N HIS A 288 -1.91 -24.61 10.71
CA HIS A 288 -1.82 -25.79 9.86
C HIS A 288 -2.94 -26.78 10.23
N THR A 289 -3.64 -27.32 9.25
CA THR A 289 -4.74 -28.29 9.48
C THR A 289 -4.30 -29.75 9.40
N GLY A 290 -3.03 -29.99 9.04
CA GLY A 290 -2.57 -31.27 8.56
C GLY A 290 -1.73 -32.09 9.55
N THR A 291 -0.60 -31.59 10.00
CA THR A 291 0.34 -32.24 10.94
C THR A 291 0.19 -31.69 12.36
N PRO A 292 0.74 -32.32 13.41
CA PRO A 292 1.00 -31.64 14.67
C PRO A 292 2.21 -30.71 14.51
N GLY A 293 2.08 -29.42 14.83
CA GLY A 293 3.20 -28.48 14.83
C GLY A 293 4.16 -28.74 15.99
N LEU A 294 5.08 -27.81 16.26
CA LEU A 294 5.99 -27.90 17.43
C LEU A 294 5.25 -28.18 18.76
N ILE A 295 4.01 -27.70 18.85
CA ILE A 295 3.04 -28.06 19.87
C ILE A 295 2.04 -29.01 19.18
N PRO A 296 1.89 -30.28 19.63
CA PRO A 296 1.24 -31.34 18.85
C PRO A 296 -0.29 -31.22 18.84
N VAL A 297 -0.81 -30.10 18.34
CA VAL A 297 -2.23 -29.80 18.22
C VAL A 297 -2.56 -29.73 16.73
N ARG A 298 -3.41 -30.66 16.27
CA ARG A 298 -3.88 -30.64 14.88
C ARG A 298 -5.00 -29.61 14.73
N GLY A 299 -4.93 -28.77 13.71
CA GLY A 299 -5.99 -27.82 13.38
C GLY A 299 -6.14 -26.66 14.36
N ALA A 300 -5.11 -26.38 15.16
CA ALA A 300 -5.11 -25.19 16.01
C ALA A 300 -4.54 -23.97 15.27
N LEU A 301 -5.06 -22.81 15.62
CA LEU A 301 -4.54 -21.52 15.17
C LEU A 301 -3.64 -20.96 16.27
N THR A 302 -2.39 -20.71 15.90
CA THR A 302 -1.45 -19.95 16.72
C THR A 302 -1.60 -18.48 16.38
N THR A 303 -2.00 -17.66 17.35
CA THR A 303 -2.05 -16.21 17.19
C THR A 303 -0.78 -15.60 17.73
N LEU A 304 -0.10 -14.79 16.90
CA LEU A 304 1.02 -13.97 17.32
C LEU A 304 0.56 -12.51 17.45
N ARG A 305 0.76 -11.89 18.60
CA ARG A 305 0.45 -10.46 18.78
C ARG A 305 1.42 -9.60 17.97
N ARG A 306 0.93 -8.44 17.54
CA ARG A 306 1.76 -7.40 16.90
C ARG A 306 2.79 -6.85 17.88
N GLY A 307 4.05 -6.75 17.44
CA GLY A 307 5.13 -6.06 18.15
C GLY A 307 5.46 -4.70 17.54
N HIS A 308 6.62 -4.13 17.91
CA HIS A 308 7.09 -2.83 17.43
C HIS A 308 7.94 -2.96 16.16
N ASP A 309 7.68 -2.12 15.15
CA ASP A 309 8.40 -2.14 13.88
C ASP A 309 9.84 -1.65 13.97
N LEU A 310 10.69 -2.15 13.09
CA LEU A 310 12.02 -1.60 12.87
C LEU A 310 11.88 -0.56 11.77
N THR A 311 11.94 0.71 12.13
CA THR A 311 11.81 1.82 11.19
C THR A 311 13.19 2.44 10.93
N PRO A 312 13.42 3.06 9.77
CA PRO A 312 14.61 3.87 9.54
C PRO A 312 14.62 5.10 10.45
N GLY A 313 15.80 5.71 10.61
CA GLY A 313 15.91 6.99 11.30
C GLY A 313 15.25 8.14 10.51
N LYS A 314 14.98 9.26 11.19
CA LYS A 314 14.47 10.50 10.57
C LYS A 314 15.54 11.32 9.81
N SER A 315 16.65 10.68 9.44
CA SER A 315 17.80 11.30 8.77
C SER A 315 18.56 10.26 7.95
N GLY A 316 19.20 10.66 6.86
CA GLY A 316 19.98 9.77 6.00
C GLY A 316 19.45 9.70 4.57
N ASP A 317 18.20 10.09 4.36
CA ASP A 317 17.59 10.20 3.04
C ASP A 317 17.95 11.54 2.38
N TRP A 318 18.58 11.47 1.20
CA TRP A 318 18.95 12.66 0.43
C TRP A 318 19.18 12.31 -1.05
N GLY A 319 19.31 13.33 -1.89
CA GLY A 319 19.67 13.14 -3.28
C GLY A 319 20.20 14.39 -3.97
N ILE A 320 20.79 14.17 -5.13
CA ILE A 320 21.22 15.21 -6.07
C ILE A 320 20.75 14.86 -7.48
N MET A 321 20.52 15.88 -8.28
CA MET A 321 20.11 15.75 -9.67
C MET A 321 20.77 16.78 -10.58
N ALA A 322 20.94 16.41 -11.85
CA ALA A 322 21.23 17.32 -12.94
C ALA A 322 20.23 17.06 -14.08
N ARG A 323 19.55 18.11 -14.55
CA ARG A 323 18.65 18.07 -15.72
C ARG A 323 19.25 18.93 -16.80
N TRP A 324 19.42 18.37 -17.98
CA TRP A 324 20.06 19.01 -19.12
C TRP A 324 19.16 18.91 -20.35
N SER A 325 18.74 20.06 -20.88
CA SER A 325 17.81 20.18 -22.00
C SER A 325 18.49 20.85 -23.21
N PRO A 326 19.47 20.19 -23.85
CA PRO A 326 20.20 20.82 -24.93
C PRO A 326 19.35 21.01 -26.18
N GLN A 327 19.52 22.14 -26.86
CA GLN A 327 18.72 22.47 -28.05
C GLN A 327 18.76 21.38 -29.13
N TRP A 328 19.91 20.72 -29.33
CA TRP A 328 20.08 19.65 -30.34
C TRP A 328 19.27 18.39 -30.04
N LEU A 329 18.97 18.13 -28.76
CA LEU A 329 18.18 16.97 -28.37
C LEU A 329 16.68 17.23 -28.57
N GLY A 330 16.23 18.48 -28.39
CA GLY A 330 14.81 18.83 -28.37
C GLY A 330 14.07 18.05 -27.29
N GLY A 331 14.69 17.88 -26.12
CA GLY A 331 14.22 17.08 -24.99
C GLY A 331 15.11 17.29 -23.78
N THR A 332 14.84 16.59 -22.68
CA THR A 332 15.56 16.72 -21.40
C THR A 332 16.15 15.38 -20.97
N LEU A 333 17.43 15.38 -20.62
CA LEU A 333 18.10 14.28 -19.93
C LEU A 333 18.18 14.60 -18.44
N GLY A 334 17.92 13.60 -17.59
CA GLY A 334 18.10 13.68 -16.15
C GLY A 334 19.16 12.70 -15.67
N PHE A 335 19.97 13.12 -14.69
CA PHE A 335 20.96 12.31 -13.99
C PHE A 335 20.73 12.44 -12.49
N TYR A 336 20.70 11.31 -11.79
CA TYR A 336 20.29 11.28 -10.38
C TYR A 336 21.19 10.36 -9.57
N TYR A 337 21.49 10.78 -8.35
CA TYR A 337 21.96 9.91 -7.28
C TYR A 337 21.17 10.20 -6.02
N ARG A 338 20.70 9.15 -5.36
CA ARG A 338 19.91 9.25 -4.13
C ARG A 338 20.32 8.15 -3.16
N LYS A 339 20.24 8.48 -1.87
CA LYS A 339 20.23 7.51 -0.78
C LYS A 339 18.87 7.60 -0.11
N THR A 340 18.16 6.49 0.01
CA THR A 340 16.78 6.48 0.52
C THR A 340 16.55 5.28 1.41
N SER A 341 15.53 5.39 2.26
CA SER A 341 15.02 4.28 3.04
C SER A 341 13.80 3.66 2.35
N GLU A 342 13.53 2.41 2.67
CA GLU A 342 12.39 1.63 2.18
C GLU A 342 11.07 2.19 2.73
N ILE A 343 10.02 2.18 1.91
CA ILE A 343 8.66 2.60 2.28
C ILE A 343 7.67 1.43 2.34
N LEU A 344 8.05 0.25 1.86
CA LEU A 344 7.26 -0.99 1.91
C LEU A 344 7.82 -1.97 2.96
N PRO A 345 6.96 -2.57 3.80
CA PRO A 345 7.41 -3.41 4.90
C PRO A 345 7.91 -4.80 4.48
N GLN A 346 8.82 -5.36 5.27
CA GLN A 346 9.17 -6.79 5.30
C GLN A 346 8.70 -7.42 6.61
N ALA A 347 7.93 -8.52 6.55
CA ALA A 347 7.42 -9.20 7.73
C ALA A 347 8.52 -10.00 8.45
N TRP A 348 8.51 -9.98 9.78
CA TRP A 348 9.36 -10.86 10.57
C TRP A 348 8.73 -11.24 11.90
N LEU A 349 9.23 -12.31 12.52
CA LEU A 349 8.78 -12.86 13.79
C LEU A 349 9.95 -12.91 14.78
N ASP A 350 9.75 -12.39 15.99
CA ASP A 350 10.70 -12.56 17.09
C ASP A 350 10.44 -13.86 17.85
N ALA A 351 11.13 -14.93 17.45
CA ALA A 351 11.06 -16.24 18.07
C ALA A 351 12.22 -16.52 19.04
N ARG A 352 13.04 -15.52 19.39
CA ARG A 352 14.21 -15.71 20.26
C ARG A 352 13.85 -16.16 21.66
N GLY A 353 12.65 -15.80 22.13
CA GLY A 353 12.13 -16.20 23.44
C GLY A 353 11.61 -17.64 23.52
N MET A 354 11.40 -18.31 22.39
CA MET A 354 10.83 -19.67 22.38
C MET A 354 11.81 -20.70 22.98
N THR A 355 11.32 -21.58 23.86
CA THR A 355 12.16 -22.59 24.50
C THR A 355 11.38 -23.80 25.00
N VAL A 356 12.03 -24.97 25.02
CA VAL A 356 11.51 -26.19 25.65
C VAL A 356 12.06 -26.42 27.07
N ALA A 357 13.04 -25.61 27.50
CA ALA A 357 13.68 -25.71 28.81
C ALA A 357 12.82 -25.08 29.92
N SER A 358 13.00 -25.53 31.17
CA SER A 358 12.33 -24.93 32.33
C SER A 358 13.11 -23.71 32.84
N GLY A 359 12.56 -22.50 32.67
CA GLY A 359 13.11 -21.26 33.25
C GLY A 359 14.37 -20.70 32.57
N PRO A 360 14.90 -19.56 33.04
CA PRO A 360 15.80 -18.70 32.25
C PRO A 360 17.19 -19.28 31.97
N PHE A 361 17.55 -20.46 32.50
CA PHE A 361 18.91 -21.01 32.44
C PHE A 361 18.96 -22.54 32.28
N GLY A 362 18.25 -23.09 31.29
CA GLY A 362 18.81 -24.18 30.46
C GLY A 362 18.78 -25.62 30.98
N ASN A 363 17.93 -26.01 31.92
CA ASN A 363 17.74 -27.43 32.22
C ASN A 363 16.77 -28.09 31.21
N PRO A 364 17.15 -29.20 30.54
CA PRO A 364 16.25 -29.94 29.66
C PRO A 364 15.00 -30.42 30.42
N PRO A 365 13.81 -30.37 29.82
CA PRO A 365 12.60 -30.85 30.47
C PRO A 365 12.71 -32.37 30.76
N GLY A 366 12.41 -32.77 32.00
CA GLY A 366 12.47 -34.18 32.43
C GLY A 366 11.46 -35.11 31.74
N SER A 367 10.56 -34.59 30.90
CA SER A 367 9.61 -35.35 30.07
C SER A 367 9.19 -34.57 28.82
N ARG A 368 8.78 -35.26 27.73
CA ARG A 368 8.21 -34.61 26.52
C ARG A 368 6.98 -33.76 26.83
N GLN A 369 6.22 -34.13 27.86
CA GLN A 369 5.05 -33.36 28.30
C GLN A 369 5.44 -32.00 28.90
N GLY A 370 6.57 -31.93 29.63
CA GLY A 370 7.12 -30.67 30.13
C GLY A 370 7.65 -29.77 29.01
N ALA A 371 8.27 -30.35 27.98
CA ALA A 371 8.76 -29.61 26.80
C ALA A 371 7.63 -28.84 26.09
N VAL A 372 6.50 -29.51 25.87
CA VAL A 372 5.32 -28.91 25.21
C VAL A 372 4.74 -27.77 26.04
N GLY A 373 4.62 -27.96 27.37
CA GLY A 373 4.14 -26.91 28.27
C GLY A 373 5.06 -25.67 28.31
N ASN A 374 6.39 -25.88 28.33
CA ASN A 374 7.36 -24.78 28.32
C ASN A 374 7.33 -24.01 27.00
N LEU A 375 7.26 -24.73 25.87
CA LEU A 375 7.16 -24.10 24.56
C LEU A 375 5.89 -23.25 24.45
N TYR A 376 4.75 -23.79 24.90
CA TYR A 376 3.49 -23.06 24.99
C TYR A 376 3.60 -21.79 25.82
N ASN A 377 4.22 -21.86 27.01
CA ASN A 377 4.41 -20.68 27.86
C ASN A 377 5.34 -19.65 27.21
N SER A 378 6.42 -20.09 26.57
CA SER A 378 7.38 -19.21 25.89
C SER A 378 6.81 -18.53 24.63
N LEU A 379 5.80 -19.13 24.00
CA LEU A 379 5.10 -18.55 22.85
C LEU A 379 4.47 -17.20 23.20
N GLN A 380 4.03 -16.99 24.45
CA GLN A 380 3.37 -15.74 24.87
C GLN A 380 4.23 -14.48 24.64
N SER A 381 5.57 -14.61 24.63
CA SER A 381 6.50 -13.51 24.32
C SER A 381 6.83 -13.37 22.83
N THR A 382 6.44 -14.33 22.00
CA THR A 382 6.68 -14.28 20.55
C THR A 382 5.80 -13.21 19.93
N THR A 383 6.33 -12.47 18.97
CA THR A 383 5.65 -11.34 18.31
C THR A 383 5.90 -11.39 16.82
N TYR A 384 5.03 -10.77 16.02
CA TYR A 384 5.30 -10.48 14.61
C TYR A 384 5.36 -8.97 14.40
N GLN A 385 6.20 -8.55 13.46
CA GLN A 385 6.45 -7.15 13.16
C GLN A 385 6.82 -6.91 11.70
N PHE A 386 6.98 -5.64 11.34
CA PHE A 386 7.60 -5.20 10.10
C PHE A 386 8.97 -4.58 10.32
N ALA A 387 9.79 -4.68 9.28
CA ALA A 387 11.10 -4.09 9.18
C ALA A 387 11.18 -3.29 7.86
N TYR A 388 11.79 -2.12 7.94
CA TYR A 388 11.96 -1.19 6.84
C TYR A 388 13.45 -0.84 6.74
N ALA A 389 14.04 -1.16 5.59
CA ALA A 389 15.47 -0.99 5.36
C ALA A 389 15.87 0.48 5.23
N ASP A 390 17.08 0.81 5.66
CA ASP A 390 17.77 2.04 5.32
C ASP A 390 18.79 1.82 4.19
N ASP A 391 19.44 2.91 3.79
CA ASP A 391 20.65 2.87 2.98
C ASP A 391 20.52 2.17 1.61
N ILE A 392 19.44 2.46 0.89
CA ILE A 392 19.25 2.07 -0.51
C ILE A 392 19.85 3.16 -1.41
N ASP A 393 20.91 2.83 -2.13
CA ASP A 393 21.52 3.72 -3.13
C ASP A 393 20.81 3.58 -4.48
N ILE A 394 20.38 4.70 -5.06
CA ILE A 394 19.71 4.75 -6.37
C ILE A 394 20.54 5.60 -7.33
N TYR A 395 20.95 5.00 -8.44
CA TYR A 395 21.58 5.67 -9.58
C TYR A 395 20.61 5.72 -10.74
N GLY A 396 20.42 6.90 -11.32
CA GLY A 396 19.30 7.16 -12.20
C GLY A 396 19.61 7.95 -13.46
N LEU A 397 18.94 7.59 -14.55
CA LEU A 397 18.86 8.33 -15.79
C LEU A 397 17.41 8.52 -16.19
N SER A 398 17.05 9.70 -16.69
CA SER A 398 15.74 9.94 -17.28
C SER A 398 15.83 10.63 -18.64
N LEU A 399 14.82 10.42 -19.48
CA LEU A 399 14.65 11.09 -20.76
C LEU A 399 13.20 11.55 -20.90
N SER A 400 13.00 12.81 -21.29
CA SER A 400 11.70 13.40 -21.60
C SER A 400 11.77 14.07 -22.97
N LYS A 401 10.94 13.67 -23.91
CA LYS A 401 10.99 14.18 -25.29
C LYS A 401 9.68 13.95 -26.05
N ASP A 402 9.31 14.91 -26.88
CA ASP A 402 8.27 14.72 -27.89
C ASP A 402 8.81 13.94 -29.11
N VAL A 403 8.13 12.84 -29.44
CA VAL A 403 8.45 11.99 -30.60
C VAL A 403 7.18 11.82 -31.42
N ALA A 404 7.18 12.38 -32.64
CA ALA A 404 6.06 12.29 -33.59
C ALA A 404 4.68 12.71 -33.00
N GLY A 405 4.66 13.71 -32.13
CA GLY A 405 3.43 14.21 -31.48
C GLY A 405 3.01 13.44 -30.23
N ILE A 406 3.84 12.51 -29.76
CA ILE A 406 3.68 11.78 -28.51
C ILE A 406 4.69 12.32 -27.52
N SER A 407 4.23 12.75 -26.34
CA SER A 407 5.11 13.12 -25.24
C SER A 407 5.62 11.83 -24.59
N VAL A 408 6.91 11.55 -24.71
CA VAL A 408 7.55 10.31 -24.24
C VAL A 408 8.42 10.59 -23.02
N GLY A 409 8.18 9.86 -21.94
CA GLY A 409 9.00 9.84 -20.73
C GLY A 409 9.65 8.48 -20.54
N SER A 410 10.86 8.42 -19.98
CA SER A 410 11.51 7.16 -19.62
C SER A 410 12.45 7.34 -18.45
N ASP A 411 12.43 6.38 -17.52
CA ASP A 411 13.38 6.28 -16.41
C ASP A 411 14.13 4.96 -16.46
N LEU A 412 15.43 5.01 -16.17
CA LEU A 412 16.27 3.85 -15.90
C LEU A 412 16.95 4.06 -14.55
N ASN A 413 16.82 3.11 -13.64
CA ASN A 413 17.50 3.18 -12.35
C ASN A 413 18.06 1.85 -11.89
N ILE A 414 19.22 1.91 -11.25
CA ILE A 414 19.86 0.79 -10.56
C ILE A 414 19.81 1.10 -9.07
N ARG A 415 19.37 0.12 -8.28
CA ARG A 415 19.29 0.22 -6.83
C ARG A 415 20.21 -0.80 -6.20
N HIS A 416 21.02 -0.37 -5.24
CA HIS A 416 21.86 -1.24 -4.44
C HIS A 416 21.27 -1.37 -3.04
N ASN A 417 21.50 -2.52 -2.41
CA ASN A 417 20.97 -2.84 -1.08
C ASN A 417 19.43 -2.82 -1.03
N MET A 418 18.76 -3.16 -2.15
CA MET A 418 17.31 -3.18 -2.25
C MET A 418 16.75 -4.42 -1.53
N PRO A 419 15.80 -4.25 -0.58
CA PRO A 419 15.03 -5.37 -0.04
C PRO A 419 14.24 -6.09 -1.13
N LEU A 420 14.41 -7.41 -1.21
CA LEU A 420 13.79 -8.24 -2.22
C LEU A 420 12.49 -8.86 -1.69
N ALA A 421 11.66 -9.35 -2.61
CA ALA A 421 10.46 -10.10 -2.30
C ALA A 421 10.82 -11.36 -1.49
N SER A 422 10.60 -11.31 -0.18
CA SER A 422 11.05 -12.30 0.79
C SER A 422 9.88 -12.98 1.49
N ILE A 423 10.09 -14.24 1.91
CA ILE A 423 9.24 -14.86 2.94
C ILE A 423 9.50 -14.16 4.29
N PRO A 424 8.56 -14.20 5.24
CA PRO A 424 8.79 -13.62 6.56
C PRO A 424 10.02 -14.24 7.25
N ALA A 425 10.87 -13.40 7.82
CA ALA A 425 11.98 -13.88 8.65
C ALA A 425 11.46 -14.36 10.01
N ILE A 426 12.15 -15.34 10.59
CA ILE A 426 11.89 -15.87 11.92
C ILE A 426 13.20 -15.81 12.68
N VAL A 427 13.37 -14.76 13.50
CA VAL A 427 14.61 -14.53 14.24
C VAL A 427 14.67 -15.51 15.40
N SER A 428 15.70 -16.36 15.39
CA SER A 428 15.89 -17.42 16.36
C SER A 428 17.06 -17.14 17.30
N ALA A 429 16.97 -17.61 18.54
CA ALA A 429 18.13 -17.69 19.41
C ALA A 429 19.16 -18.67 18.82
N PRO A 430 20.47 -18.33 18.83
CA PRO A 430 21.49 -19.20 18.27
C PRO A 430 21.70 -20.47 19.11
N GLY A 431 22.24 -21.51 18.48
CA GLY A 431 22.61 -22.76 19.14
C GLY A 431 21.49 -23.81 19.18
N GLN A 432 21.79 -24.96 19.78
CA GLN A 432 20.90 -26.14 19.78
C GLN A 432 19.56 -25.88 20.50
N GLY A 433 19.55 -24.99 21.49
CA GLY A 433 18.35 -24.68 22.28
C GLY A 433 17.34 -23.74 21.62
N GLY A 434 17.70 -23.06 20.52
CA GLY A 434 16.80 -22.19 19.79
C GLY A 434 15.98 -22.90 18.72
N LEU A 435 14.98 -22.21 18.17
CA LEU A 435 14.14 -22.72 17.08
C LEU A 435 14.98 -23.25 15.91
N GLY A 436 16.03 -22.52 15.49
CA GLY A 436 16.89 -22.94 14.39
C GLY A 436 17.65 -24.25 14.66
N GLY A 437 18.00 -24.52 15.92
CA GLY A 437 18.56 -25.80 16.36
C GLY A 437 17.51 -26.89 16.61
N GLY A 438 16.24 -26.65 16.30
CA GLY A 438 15.15 -27.59 16.56
C GLY A 438 14.88 -27.80 18.06
N PHE A 439 15.25 -26.83 18.90
CA PHE A 439 15.22 -26.91 20.36
C PHE A 439 15.99 -28.13 20.95
N GLY A 440 16.89 -28.74 20.17
CA GLY A 440 17.63 -29.96 20.53
C GLY A 440 16.78 -31.23 20.52
N LEU A 441 15.53 -31.14 20.08
CA LEU A 441 14.56 -32.26 20.02
C LEU A 441 14.21 -32.64 18.58
N LEU A 442 14.37 -31.70 17.65
CA LEU A 442 14.07 -31.85 16.23
C LEU A 442 15.33 -31.57 15.40
N PRO A 443 15.36 -31.98 14.11
CA PRO A 443 16.43 -31.58 13.20
C PRO A 443 16.64 -30.06 13.16
N ALA A 444 17.84 -29.62 12.81
CA ALA A 444 18.07 -28.19 12.57
C ALA A 444 17.15 -27.68 11.46
N ARG A 445 16.56 -26.50 11.66
CA ARG A 445 15.67 -25.88 10.67
C ARG A 445 16.47 -25.39 9.47
N LEU A 446 15.83 -25.39 8.31
CA LEU A 446 16.45 -24.96 7.07
C LEU A 446 16.41 -23.42 7.00
N PRO A 447 17.45 -22.76 6.46
CA PRO A 447 17.38 -21.31 6.22
C PRO A 447 16.16 -20.91 5.38
N GLY A 448 15.79 -21.74 4.40
CA GLY A 448 14.62 -21.51 3.54
C GLY A 448 13.26 -21.65 4.21
N SER A 449 13.19 -22.03 5.50
CA SER A 449 11.95 -21.95 6.30
C SER A 449 11.80 -20.64 7.05
N GLY A 450 12.62 -19.63 6.73
CA GLY A 450 12.54 -18.29 7.32
C GLY A 450 13.50 -18.06 8.48
N VAL A 451 14.18 -19.08 8.99
CA VAL A 451 15.00 -18.93 10.20
C VAL A 451 16.28 -18.15 9.94
N VAL A 452 16.43 -17.04 10.68
CA VAL A 452 17.64 -16.20 10.69
C VAL A 452 18.14 -16.00 12.12
N TYR A 453 19.37 -15.48 12.25
CA TYR A 453 20.02 -15.26 13.55
C TYR A 453 20.45 -13.80 13.74
N ASP A 454 19.95 -12.91 12.90
CA ASP A 454 20.28 -11.49 12.95
C ASP A 454 19.83 -10.88 14.27
N VAL A 455 20.53 -9.83 14.69
CA VAL A 455 20.13 -9.01 15.82
C VAL A 455 19.30 -7.87 15.25
N PRO A 456 17.97 -7.84 15.47
CA PRO A 456 17.11 -6.80 14.93
C PRO A 456 17.58 -5.41 15.36
N LYS A 457 17.66 -4.49 14.41
CA LYS A 457 18.00 -3.08 14.61
C LYS A 457 17.13 -2.22 13.71
N ASP A 458 16.89 -0.99 14.13
CA ASP A 458 16.24 0.04 13.30
C ASP A 458 17.03 0.21 11.99
N GLY A 459 16.32 0.36 10.87
CA GLY A 459 16.88 0.41 9.52
C GLY A 459 17.30 -0.94 8.92
N ASP A 460 17.15 -2.07 9.63
CA ASP A 460 17.34 -3.40 9.02
C ASP A 460 16.11 -3.81 8.19
N SER A 461 16.33 -4.58 7.13
CA SER A 461 15.26 -5.18 6.35
C SER A 461 14.82 -6.54 6.90
N LEU A 462 15.69 -7.25 7.64
CA LEU A 462 15.53 -8.67 8.01
C LEU A 462 15.05 -9.54 6.83
N SER A 463 15.50 -9.21 5.62
CA SER A 463 15.06 -9.81 4.37
C SER A 463 16.27 -10.17 3.50
N ALA A 464 16.04 -10.84 2.38
CA ALA A 464 17.06 -10.94 1.35
C ALA A 464 17.24 -9.57 0.67
N THR A 465 18.48 -9.15 0.45
CA THR A 465 18.81 -7.90 -0.26
C THR A 465 19.57 -8.16 -1.55
N GLY A 466 19.64 -7.17 -2.42
CA GLY A 466 20.45 -7.26 -3.62
C GLY A 466 20.49 -5.99 -4.46
N ASP A 467 21.06 -6.13 -5.65
CA ASP A 467 21.10 -5.07 -6.65
C ASP A 467 19.99 -5.31 -7.68
N THR A 468 19.20 -4.28 -7.96
CA THR A 468 18.09 -4.35 -8.93
C THR A 468 18.22 -3.28 -10.01
N LEU A 469 17.70 -3.58 -11.19
CA LEU A 469 17.50 -2.63 -12.27
C LEU A 469 16.01 -2.44 -12.48
N HIS A 470 15.60 -1.20 -12.68
CA HIS A 470 14.22 -0.81 -12.98
C HIS A 470 14.21 0.09 -14.21
N PHE A 471 13.25 -0.12 -15.09
CA PHE A 471 13.08 0.66 -16.30
C PHE A 471 11.60 0.95 -16.55
N THR A 472 11.29 2.18 -16.93
CA THR A 472 9.95 2.58 -17.35
C THR A 472 10.04 3.37 -18.65
N VAL A 473 9.01 3.23 -19.47
CA VAL A 473 8.78 4.10 -20.63
C VAL A 473 7.29 4.36 -20.76
N ASN A 474 6.94 5.63 -20.85
CA ASN A 474 5.57 6.07 -21.03
C ASN A 474 5.42 6.98 -22.25
N GLY A 475 4.19 7.03 -22.75
CA GLY A 475 3.78 7.88 -23.85
C GLY A 475 2.41 8.46 -23.58
N LEU A 476 2.30 9.79 -23.64
CA LEU A 476 1.06 10.53 -23.61
C LEU A 476 0.77 11.09 -24.99
N MET A 477 -0.41 10.78 -25.53
CA MET A 477 -0.88 11.31 -26.79
C MET A 477 -2.32 11.81 -26.67
N THR A 478 -2.61 12.89 -27.39
CA THR A 478 -3.95 13.43 -27.57
C THR A 478 -4.44 13.11 -28.98
N MET A 479 -5.63 12.54 -29.08
CA MET A 479 -6.33 12.27 -30.32
C MET A 479 -7.38 13.38 -30.55
N GLY A 480 -7.45 13.88 -31.78
CA GLY A 480 -8.49 14.82 -32.19
C GLY A 480 -9.84 14.14 -32.46
N ASP A 481 -10.73 14.90 -33.08
CA ASP A 481 -12.09 14.49 -33.43
C ASP A 481 -12.12 13.24 -34.34
N THR A 482 -13.03 12.32 -34.02
CA THR A 482 -13.31 11.09 -34.76
C THR A 482 -14.82 10.81 -34.75
N PRO A 483 -15.34 9.91 -35.60
CA PRO A 483 -16.75 9.51 -35.55
C PRO A 483 -17.22 8.91 -34.21
N LEU A 484 -16.31 8.57 -33.29
CA LEU A 484 -16.63 7.97 -31.99
C LEU A 484 -16.57 8.96 -30.82
N PHE A 485 -15.76 10.02 -30.93
CA PHE A 485 -15.49 10.99 -29.85
C PHE A 485 -14.88 12.28 -30.41
N ASP A 486 -15.07 13.40 -29.72
CA ASP A 486 -14.57 14.71 -30.16
C ASP A 486 -13.08 14.91 -29.81
N SER A 487 -12.60 14.23 -28.78
CA SER A 487 -11.17 14.09 -28.48
C SER A 487 -10.93 12.88 -27.58
N ALA A 488 -9.69 12.42 -27.49
CA ALA A 488 -9.31 11.43 -26.50
C ALA A 488 -7.88 11.63 -26.00
N THR A 489 -7.61 11.18 -24.77
CA THR A 489 -6.24 11.05 -24.26
C THR A 489 -5.89 9.57 -24.12
N LEU A 490 -4.68 9.20 -24.54
CA LEU A 490 -4.10 7.88 -24.31
C LEU A 490 -2.77 8.06 -23.60
N LEU A 491 -2.66 7.47 -22.42
CA LEU A 491 -1.43 7.35 -21.64
C LEU A 491 -1.13 5.87 -21.46
N GLY A 492 0.04 5.43 -21.91
CA GLY A 492 0.53 4.08 -21.65
C GLY A 492 1.88 4.13 -20.95
N GLU A 493 2.14 3.21 -20.03
CA GLU A 493 3.44 3.02 -19.40
C GLU A 493 3.78 1.54 -19.35
N LEU A 494 4.92 1.17 -19.94
CA LEU A 494 5.55 -0.13 -19.78
C LEU A 494 6.57 -0.03 -18.64
N PHE A 495 6.59 -1.02 -17.76
CA PHE A 495 7.57 -1.12 -16.69
C PHE A 495 8.28 -2.47 -16.70
N TYR A 496 9.52 -2.44 -16.22
CA TYR A 496 10.42 -3.58 -16.16
C TYR A 496 11.22 -3.56 -14.86
N SER A 497 11.47 -4.74 -14.31
CA SER A 497 12.44 -4.93 -13.22
C SER A 497 13.32 -6.15 -13.44
N ASN A 498 14.57 -6.10 -12.96
CA ASN A 498 15.54 -7.19 -13.04
C ASN A 498 16.35 -7.29 -11.74
N LEU A 499 16.55 -8.51 -11.25
CA LEU A 499 17.50 -8.82 -10.19
C LEU A 499 18.90 -8.95 -10.79
N LEU A 500 19.75 -7.95 -10.60
CA LEU A 500 21.13 -7.97 -11.08
C LEU A 500 21.97 -8.93 -10.23
N LYS A 501 21.88 -8.78 -8.91
CA LYS A 501 22.66 -9.52 -7.91
C LYS A 501 21.80 -9.81 -6.69
N LEU A 502 21.93 -11.03 -6.16
CA LEU A 502 21.41 -11.41 -4.86
C LEU A 502 22.57 -11.45 -3.86
N ASP A 503 22.44 -10.77 -2.73
CA ASP A 503 23.44 -10.85 -1.67
C ASP A 503 23.31 -12.17 -0.91
N SER A 504 24.42 -12.68 -0.39
CA SER A 504 24.46 -13.98 0.31
C SER A 504 23.80 -13.95 1.68
N HIS A 505 23.75 -12.77 2.31
CA HIS A 505 23.12 -12.61 3.60
C HIS A 505 21.60 -12.76 3.46
N ASN A 506 21.00 -13.63 4.28
CA ASN A 506 19.57 -13.94 4.24
C ASN A 506 19.02 -14.38 2.87
N GLU A 507 19.88 -14.82 1.94
CA GLU A 507 19.47 -15.16 0.57
C GLU A 507 18.39 -16.25 0.49
N ALA A 508 18.32 -17.10 1.52
CA ALA A 508 17.35 -18.18 1.61
C ALA A 508 15.91 -17.68 1.81
N LEU A 509 15.74 -16.43 2.24
CA LEU A 509 14.44 -15.78 2.38
C LEU A 509 13.86 -15.32 1.04
N TYR A 510 14.69 -15.12 0.03
CA TYR A 510 14.24 -14.63 -1.28
C TYR A 510 13.25 -15.61 -1.92
N LYS A 511 12.06 -15.13 -2.27
CA LYS A 511 11.00 -15.96 -2.88
C LYS A 511 11.41 -16.62 -4.20
N GLY A 512 12.44 -16.12 -4.89
CA GLY A 512 12.97 -16.79 -6.09
C GLY A 512 13.76 -18.09 -5.81
N LYS A 513 14.07 -18.42 -4.54
CA LYS A 513 14.79 -19.65 -4.20
C LYS A 513 13.94 -20.91 -4.41
N GLY A 514 14.61 -22.06 -4.52
CA GLY A 514 13.97 -23.37 -4.71
C GLY A 514 13.05 -23.81 -3.56
N SER A 515 13.24 -23.26 -2.36
CA SER A 515 12.40 -23.52 -1.18
C SER A 515 11.01 -22.89 -1.27
N TYR A 516 10.80 -21.86 -2.09
CA TYR A 516 9.49 -21.24 -2.25
C TYR A 516 8.71 -21.86 -3.42
N ARG A 517 7.42 -22.12 -3.20
CA ARG A 517 6.49 -22.84 -4.10
C ARG A 517 5.17 -22.08 -4.36
N GLY A 518 5.06 -20.84 -3.89
CA GLY A 518 3.92 -19.97 -4.20
C GLY A 518 3.89 -19.62 -5.69
N ILE A 519 2.70 -19.24 -6.18
CA ILE A 519 2.53 -18.79 -7.58
C ILE A 519 3.15 -17.41 -7.82
N ASP A 520 3.29 -16.59 -6.77
CA ASP A 520 4.07 -15.34 -6.73
C ASP A 520 5.58 -15.58 -6.54
N LYS A 521 6.09 -16.69 -7.07
CA LYS A 521 7.53 -16.97 -7.00
C LYS A 521 8.28 -15.95 -7.85
N ALA A 522 9.06 -15.10 -7.20
CA ALA A 522 9.86 -14.08 -7.88
C ALA A 522 10.77 -14.68 -8.95
N THR A 523 10.70 -14.13 -10.16
CA THR A 523 11.59 -14.44 -11.28
C THR A 523 12.78 -13.50 -11.26
N ARG A 524 13.73 -13.69 -12.20
CA ARG A 524 14.85 -12.75 -12.33
C ARG A 524 14.36 -11.40 -12.87
N ASP A 525 13.37 -11.43 -13.76
CA ASP A 525 12.83 -10.27 -14.42
C ASP A 525 11.31 -10.28 -14.48
N ASN A 526 10.71 -9.10 -14.57
CA ASN A 526 9.27 -8.90 -14.66
C ASN A 526 8.94 -7.74 -15.58
N TRP A 527 7.84 -7.90 -16.32
CA TRP A 527 7.26 -6.90 -17.20
C TRP A 527 5.80 -6.64 -16.83
N GLY A 528 5.37 -5.39 -16.99
CA GLY A 528 3.95 -5.06 -16.94
C GLY A 528 3.65 -3.76 -17.65
N ILE A 529 2.36 -3.50 -17.84
CA ILE A 529 1.87 -2.34 -18.57
C ILE A 529 0.65 -1.75 -17.89
N VAL A 530 0.60 -0.42 -17.87
CA VAL A 530 -0.57 0.35 -17.46
C VAL A 530 -1.03 1.19 -18.64
N VAL A 531 -2.32 1.17 -18.95
CA VAL A 531 -2.92 1.96 -20.03
C VAL A 531 -4.16 2.67 -19.54
N ASN A 532 -4.21 3.98 -19.76
CA ASN A 532 -5.36 4.84 -19.52
C ASN A 532 -5.82 5.45 -20.84
N PHE A 533 -7.09 5.27 -21.18
CA PHE A 533 -7.71 5.84 -22.36
C PHE A 533 -8.99 6.58 -21.97
N THR A 534 -9.08 7.87 -22.32
CA THR A 534 -10.22 8.71 -21.94
C THR A 534 -10.74 9.46 -23.17
N PRO A 535 -11.72 8.90 -23.91
CA PRO A 535 -12.50 9.64 -24.89
C PRO A 535 -13.41 10.67 -24.21
N THR A 536 -13.62 11.79 -24.89
CA THR A 536 -14.39 12.95 -24.44
C THR A 536 -15.33 13.44 -25.54
N TRP A 537 -16.56 13.78 -25.14
CA TRP A 537 -17.60 14.40 -25.95
C TRP A 537 -17.93 15.77 -25.35
N TYR A 538 -17.70 16.83 -26.10
CA TYR A 538 -17.91 18.20 -25.66
C TYR A 538 -19.35 18.65 -25.89
N GLN A 539 -19.85 19.46 -24.96
CA GLN A 539 -21.14 20.14 -25.08
C GLN A 539 -22.31 19.21 -25.45
N VAL A 540 -22.31 17.97 -24.92
CA VAL A 540 -23.43 17.03 -25.12
C VAL A 540 -24.76 17.60 -24.63
N LEU A 541 -24.68 18.49 -23.63
CA LEU A 541 -25.68 19.48 -23.25
C LEU A 541 -24.96 20.82 -23.06
N PRO A 542 -25.67 21.97 -23.12
CA PRO A 542 -25.05 23.27 -22.87
C PRO A 542 -24.32 23.30 -21.52
N GLY A 543 -23.00 23.55 -21.58
CA GLY A 543 -22.14 23.58 -20.39
C GLY A 543 -21.81 22.22 -19.79
N MET A 544 -22.06 21.10 -20.48
CA MET A 544 -21.72 19.75 -19.99
C MET A 544 -20.88 18.98 -21.00
N ASP A 545 -19.71 18.55 -20.56
CA ASP A 545 -18.82 17.65 -21.30
C ASP A 545 -18.87 16.27 -20.64
N LEU A 546 -18.90 15.21 -21.46
CA LEU A 546 -18.84 13.83 -21.00
C LEU A 546 -17.49 13.20 -21.36
N SER A 547 -16.99 12.33 -20.50
CA SER A 547 -15.84 11.48 -20.82
C SER A 547 -16.04 10.06 -20.30
N MET A 548 -15.33 9.09 -20.87
CA MET A 548 -15.41 7.69 -20.48
C MET A 548 -14.02 7.16 -20.11
N PRO A 549 -13.51 7.43 -18.90
CA PRO A 549 -12.18 6.98 -18.50
C PRO A 549 -12.11 5.45 -18.40
N LEU A 550 -11.18 4.86 -19.15
CA LEU A 550 -10.84 3.44 -19.13
C LEU A 550 -9.43 3.27 -18.61
N SER A 551 -9.22 2.32 -17.71
CA SER A 551 -7.88 1.98 -17.21
C SER A 551 -7.68 0.47 -17.13
N VAL A 552 -6.48 0.01 -17.46
CA VAL A 552 -6.03 -1.36 -17.21
C VAL A 552 -4.59 -1.34 -16.74
N ASN A 553 -4.30 -2.12 -15.70
CA ASN A 553 -2.95 -2.43 -15.23
C ASN A 553 -2.82 -3.96 -15.26
N VAL A 554 -1.77 -4.48 -15.90
CA VAL A 554 -1.54 -5.92 -16.01
C VAL A 554 -0.05 -6.23 -16.00
N GLY A 555 0.34 -7.23 -15.21
CA GLY A 555 1.66 -7.84 -15.36
C GLY A 555 1.65 -8.83 -16.52
N LEU A 556 2.63 -8.70 -17.40
CA LEU A 556 2.71 -9.40 -18.68
C LEU A 556 3.50 -10.70 -18.58
N ASP A 557 4.63 -10.67 -17.87
CA ASP A 557 5.56 -11.80 -17.79
C ASP A 557 6.40 -11.71 -16.52
N GLY A 558 6.59 -12.84 -15.84
CA GLY A 558 7.40 -12.95 -14.63
C GLY A 558 6.79 -12.28 -13.40
N VAL A 559 7.48 -12.42 -12.26
CA VAL A 559 7.11 -11.86 -10.95
C VAL A 559 8.27 -11.03 -10.43
N SER A 560 8.01 -9.77 -10.08
CA SER A 560 9.08 -8.83 -9.74
C SER A 560 9.95 -9.31 -8.58
N PRO A 561 11.28 -9.09 -8.63
CA PRO A 561 12.17 -9.44 -7.52
C PRO A 561 11.98 -8.57 -6.28
N VAL A 562 11.22 -7.47 -6.35
CA VAL A 562 10.95 -6.55 -5.24
C VAL A 562 9.47 -6.58 -4.84
N GLN A 563 9.18 -6.24 -3.58
CA GLN A 563 7.80 -6.16 -3.11
C GLN A 563 7.01 -5.08 -3.88
N GLY A 564 5.75 -5.36 -4.20
CA GLY A 564 4.87 -4.43 -4.89
C GLY A 564 5.20 -4.19 -6.39
N GLY A 565 6.22 -4.86 -6.95
CA GLY A 565 6.65 -4.65 -8.34
C GLY A 565 5.78 -5.31 -9.41
N GLY A 566 4.70 -6.00 -9.03
CA GLY A 566 3.80 -6.66 -9.98
C GLY A 566 4.20 -8.10 -10.32
N ALA A 567 3.25 -8.80 -10.93
CA ALA A 567 3.34 -10.22 -11.27
C ALA A 567 2.54 -10.52 -12.53
N GLU A 568 2.94 -11.55 -13.27
CA GLU A 568 2.20 -12.02 -14.44
C GLU A 568 0.76 -12.41 -14.11
N ASN A 569 -0.13 -12.23 -15.10
CA ASN A 569 -1.55 -12.61 -15.02
C ASN A 569 -2.32 -11.99 -13.85
N THR A 570 -1.82 -10.91 -13.22
CA THR A 570 -2.56 -10.17 -12.19
C THR A 570 -2.61 -8.69 -12.52
N GLY A 571 -3.67 -8.03 -12.03
CA GLY A 571 -3.89 -6.63 -12.33
C GLY A 571 -5.23 -6.11 -11.85
N ASN A 572 -5.60 -4.96 -12.39
CA ASN A 572 -6.89 -4.35 -12.17
C ASN A 572 -7.35 -3.59 -13.42
N TYR A 573 -8.65 -3.33 -13.48
CA TYR A 573 -9.25 -2.56 -14.55
C TYR A 573 -10.36 -1.66 -14.01
N ALA A 574 -10.64 -0.59 -14.73
CA ALA A 574 -11.76 0.26 -14.44
C ALA A 574 -12.41 0.82 -15.70
N VAL A 575 -13.72 1.03 -15.59
CA VAL A 575 -14.55 1.64 -16.63
C VAL A 575 -15.39 2.71 -15.96
N GLY A 576 -15.26 3.94 -16.42
CA GLY A 576 -16.01 5.08 -15.88
C GLY A 576 -16.81 5.82 -16.94
N LEU A 577 -17.80 6.57 -16.46
CA LEU A 577 -18.52 7.62 -17.17
C LEU A 577 -18.50 8.88 -16.30
N SER A 578 -18.00 9.97 -16.85
CA SER A 578 -17.72 11.20 -16.13
C SER A 578 -18.41 12.38 -16.82
N ALA A 579 -18.96 13.30 -16.04
CA ALA A 579 -19.59 14.53 -16.51
C ALA A 579 -18.95 15.74 -15.83
N ALA A 580 -18.41 16.66 -16.64
CA ALA A 580 -17.95 17.97 -16.19
C ALA A 580 -19.01 19.02 -16.54
N ILE A 581 -19.61 19.64 -15.52
CA ILE A 581 -20.71 20.59 -15.65
C ILE A 581 -20.20 21.99 -15.29
N TYR A 582 -20.26 22.90 -16.26
CA TYR A 582 -19.70 24.27 -16.23
C TYR A 582 -18.23 24.33 -15.81
N ASN A 583 -17.50 23.23 -15.96
CA ASN A 583 -16.14 23.06 -15.45
C ASN A 583 -15.99 23.37 -13.94
N GLN A 584 -17.08 23.18 -13.18
CA GLN A 584 -17.16 23.48 -11.74
C GLN A 584 -17.62 22.26 -10.93
N TYR A 585 -18.56 21.49 -11.48
CA TYR A 585 -19.09 20.27 -10.85
C TYR A 585 -18.69 19.07 -11.67
N PHE A 586 -18.03 18.11 -11.02
CA PHE A 586 -17.58 16.86 -11.63
C PHE A 586 -18.38 15.72 -11.02
N VAL A 587 -18.98 14.89 -11.87
CA VAL A 587 -19.76 13.71 -11.46
C VAL A 587 -19.20 12.49 -12.17
N ASP A 588 -18.76 11.48 -11.42
CA ASP A 588 -18.16 10.26 -11.96
C ASP A 588 -18.94 9.03 -11.51
N LEU A 589 -19.26 8.15 -12.45
CA LEU A 589 -19.73 6.79 -12.19
C LEU A 589 -18.65 5.81 -12.64
N LYS A 590 -18.03 5.07 -11.72
CA LYS A 590 -16.86 4.22 -12.02
C LYS A 590 -17.05 2.80 -11.49
N TYR A 591 -16.90 1.81 -12.35
CA TYR A 591 -16.71 0.42 -11.98
C TYR A 591 -15.22 0.11 -11.88
N VAL A 592 -14.79 -0.53 -10.79
CA VAL A 592 -13.41 -0.94 -10.56
C VAL A 592 -13.40 -2.39 -10.11
N ASP A 593 -12.47 -3.16 -10.63
CA ASP A 593 -12.34 -4.56 -10.30
C ASP A 593 -10.90 -5.05 -10.51
N SER A 594 -10.57 -6.18 -9.91
CA SER A 594 -9.24 -6.79 -9.93
C SER A 594 -9.28 -8.19 -10.51
N PHE A 595 -8.13 -8.70 -10.93
CA PHE A 595 -8.01 -10.08 -11.39
C PHE A 595 -6.64 -10.64 -11.01
N GLY A 596 -6.57 -11.97 -10.93
CA GLY A 596 -5.33 -12.67 -10.71
C GLY A 596 -5.51 -14.17 -10.60
N GLU A 597 -4.41 -14.88 -10.44
CA GLU A 597 -4.44 -16.31 -10.22
C GLU A 597 -4.31 -16.62 -8.72
N THR A 598 -4.94 -17.72 -8.31
CA THR A 598 -4.90 -18.20 -6.94
C THR A 598 -4.60 -19.70 -6.90
N LYS A 599 -3.89 -20.14 -5.86
CA LYS A 599 -3.66 -21.55 -5.60
C LYS A 599 -4.44 -21.96 -4.37
N ALA A 600 -5.34 -22.93 -4.50
CA ALA A 600 -6.11 -23.45 -3.38
C ALA A 600 -5.24 -24.32 -2.45
N CYS A 601 -5.49 -24.24 -1.14
CA CYS A 601 -4.97 -25.17 -0.15
C CYS A 601 -5.96 -26.32 0.05
N LYS A 602 -5.72 -27.48 -0.57
CA LYS A 602 -6.56 -28.68 -0.41
C LYS A 602 -6.02 -29.56 0.71
N ASP A 603 -4.72 -29.81 0.69
CA ASP A 603 -3.98 -30.48 1.76
C ASP A 603 -3.19 -29.46 2.56
N GLY A 604 -3.61 -29.24 3.81
CA GLY A 604 -2.96 -28.32 4.74
C GLY A 604 -1.55 -28.73 5.19
N GLN A 605 -1.06 -29.92 4.82
CA GLN A 605 0.32 -30.35 5.05
C GLN A 605 1.26 -29.95 3.91
N THR A 606 0.82 -30.05 2.65
CA THR A 606 1.75 -30.03 1.51
C THR A 606 1.55 -28.89 0.53
N ASP A 607 0.38 -28.25 0.53
CA ASP A 607 0.00 -27.31 -0.52
C ASP A 607 0.52 -25.88 -0.32
N GLY A 608 1.05 -25.56 0.86
CA GLY A 608 1.58 -24.25 1.23
C GLY A 608 2.75 -23.78 0.36
N SER A 609 3.05 -22.49 0.44
CA SER A 609 4.07 -21.85 -0.39
C SER A 609 5.49 -21.92 0.18
N THR A 610 5.61 -22.05 1.50
CA THR A 610 6.88 -21.94 2.23
C THR A 610 7.01 -23.08 3.23
N PRO A 611 8.19 -23.70 3.41
CA PRO A 611 8.38 -24.70 4.45
C PRO A 611 8.26 -24.04 5.82
N ASN A 612 7.46 -24.62 6.71
CA ASN A 612 7.12 -24.00 7.98
C ASN A 612 8.14 -24.38 9.07
N ALA A 613 8.90 -23.40 9.58
CA ALA A 613 9.86 -23.65 10.66
C ALA A 613 9.20 -24.11 11.98
N LEU A 614 7.91 -23.78 12.17
CA LEU A 614 7.10 -24.14 13.34
C LEU A 614 6.38 -25.48 13.15
N ASP A 615 6.59 -26.16 12.03
CA ASP A 615 6.20 -27.54 11.83
C ASP A 615 7.37 -28.48 12.18
N GLY A 616 7.07 -29.64 12.76
CA GLY A 616 8.09 -30.60 13.20
C GLY A 616 8.94 -31.14 12.05
N GLU A 617 8.31 -31.38 10.90
CA GLU A 617 8.87 -31.95 9.67
C GLU A 617 9.26 -30.87 8.64
N GLN A 618 8.94 -29.61 8.92
CA GLN A 618 9.12 -28.46 8.03
C GLN A 618 8.29 -28.56 6.75
N ASP A 619 7.09 -29.09 6.90
CA ASP A 619 6.12 -29.23 5.84
C ASP A 619 5.68 -27.89 5.25
N TYR A 620 5.13 -27.95 4.03
CA TYR A 620 4.59 -26.79 3.32
C TYR A 620 3.14 -26.57 3.76
N THR A 621 2.98 -26.13 4.99
CA THR A 621 1.66 -26.08 5.61
C THR A 621 0.84 -24.88 5.13
N CYS A 622 -0.47 -25.07 5.04
CA CYS A 622 -1.45 -24.01 4.81
C CYS A 622 -2.78 -24.32 5.52
N TYR A 623 -3.73 -23.38 5.48
CA TYR A 623 -5.05 -23.58 6.07
C TYR A 623 -5.99 -24.27 5.06
N GLY A 624 -6.24 -25.57 5.27
CA GLY A 624 -7.08 -26.37 4.36
C GLY A 624 -8.47 -25.78 4.15
N GLY A 625 -8.88 -25.66 2.89
CA GLY A 625 -10.14 -25.03 2.49
C GLY A 625 -10.02 -23.55 2.11
N GLY A 626 -8.88 -22.92 2.38
CA GLY A 626 -8.53 -21.57 1.93
C GLY A 626 -7.59 -21.54 0.70
N TYR A 627 -6.84 -20.45 0.58
CA TYR A 627 -5.77 -20.26 -0.41
C TYR A 627 -4.39 -20.57 0.18
N ALA A 628 -3.47 -21.04 -0.66
CA ALA A 628 -2.07 -21.31 -0.34
C ALA A 628 -1.13 -20.20 -0.83
N SER A 629 -1.48 -19.53 -1.93
CA SER A 629 -0.75 -18.38 -2.48
C SER A 629 -1.61 -17.64 -3.51
N PHE A 630 -1.29 -16.37 -3.74
CA PHE A 630 -1.92 -15.44 -4.68
C PHE A 630 -0.87 -14.97 -5.67
N SER A 631 -1.21 -14.67 -6.93
CA SER A 631 -0.23 -14.14 -7.89
C SER A 631 0.19 -12.70 -7.58
N GLY A 632 -0.66 -11.95 -6.88
CA GLY A 632 -0.37 -10.60 -6.39
C GLY A 632 -1.58 -9.98 -5.69
N SER A 633 -1.53 -8.67 -5.44
CA SER A 633 -2.63 -7.96 -4.77
C SER A 633 -3.95 -8.02 -5.54
N GLY A 634 -3.91 -8.00 -6.89
CA GLY A 634 -5.12 -8.12 -7.71
C GLY A 634 -5.89 -9.42 -7.45
N ALA A 635 -5.19 -10.53 -7.24
CA ALA A 635 -5.79 -11.82 -6.87
C ALA A 635 -6.41 -11.83 -5.46
N THR A 636 -5.89 -11.03 -4.53
CA THR A 636 -6.45 -10.94 -3.16
C THR A 636 -7.74 -10.12 -3.09
N THR A 637 -8.05 -9.34 -4.12
CA THR A 637 -9.23 -8.48 -4.20
C THR A 637 -10.09 -8.76 -5.43
N GLU A 638 -9.93 -9.93 -6.06
CA GLU A 638 -10.66 -10.33 -7.27
C GLU A 638 -12.18 -10.38 -7.04
N ASP A 639 -12.64 -10.71 -5.84
CA ASP A 639 -14.06 -10.77 -5.50
C ASP A 639 -14.61 -9.42 -5.00
N ARG A 640 -13.84 -8.34 -5.14
CA ARG A 640 -14.14 -7.01 -4.55
C ARG A 640 -14.52 -5.97 -5.60
N GLY A 641 -15.10 -6.40 -6.72
CA GLY A 641 -15.70 -5.50 -7.71
C GLY A 641 -16.60 -4.45 -7.05
N ALA A 642 -16.50 -3.21 -7.50
CA ALA A 642 -17.15 -2.07 -6.86
C ALA A 642 -17.62 -1.03 -7.86
N LEU A 643 -18.80 -0.44 -7.58
CA LEU A 643 -19.36 0.68 -8.32
C LEU A 643 -19.38 1.92 -7.45
N TYR A 644 -18.79 3.00 -7.94
CA TYR A 644 -18.65 4.29 -7.28
C TYR A 644 -19.42 5.38 -7.99
N LEU A 645 -20.10 6.22 -7.22
CA LEU A 645 -20.57 7.54 -7.60
C LEU A 645 -19.76 8.59 -6.84
N THR A 646 -19.03 9.42 -7.56
CA THR A 646 -18.26 10.55 -7.02
C THR A 646 -18.88 11.86 -7.48
N VAL A 647 -18.98 12.83 -6.57
CA VAL A 647 -19.30 14.21 -6.91
C VAL A 647 -18.23 15.12 -6.30
N LYS A 648 -17.61 15.97 -7.11
CA LYS A 648 -16.55 16.88 -6.69
C LYS A 648 -16.82 18.30 -7.18
N THR A 649 -16.53 19.28 -6.34
CA THR A 649 -16.50 20.69 -6.75
C THR A 649 -15.41 21.42 -5.99
N THR A 650 -14.79 22.40 -6.64
CA THR A 650 -13.83 23.31 -6.02
C THR A 650 -14.42 24.70 -6.04
N PHE A 651 -14.39 25.34 -4.88
CA PHE A 651 -14.65 26.75 -4.71
C PHE A 651 -13.43 27.37 -4.08
#